data_AF-A0A674BY49-F1
#
_entry.id   AF-A0A674BY49-F1
#
_cell.length_a   1.000
_cell.length_b   1.000
_cell.length_c   1.000
_cell.angle_alpha   90.00
_cell.angle_beta   90.00
_cell.angle_gamma   90.00
#
_symmetry.space_group_name_H-M   'P 1'
#
loop_
_entity.id
_entity.type
_entity.pdbx_description
1 polymer ?
#
loop_
_entity_poly.entity_id
_entity_poly.type
_entity_poly.pdbx_seq_one_letter_code
_entity_poly.pdbx_strand_id
1 'polypeptide(L)'
;AISDETSASLVYFMGEKFYRQSIHTAEYYLNMYSQDPVLLFFKGFGILMEGRTQEAMRELERVKDKPTVAICSSMALICAHKRSDMIDHEAVSALETHVRNIRKTEGEKALFYGALFLWLMGRVDKAKDYIDKILKISKSSKQASILKGWVDMNSEDEFQRDNAIFYLDGGGQHSRDVFGLMGKAKYFMNKHNFTGSQQVVNQIVTSHSDFLPGLMLKMKLFLALQDWEQTLDTAARILQQDGRNLKAIQVLAIHTIVMDGDLVKVSNPEILQLLTPFTERAYSKAPGNADVANEMGYLLSLQKKTKEATRWYSAALNTDISSVPALAGLIRCQLMDGQLQEAANQLEFLREIHQSIGQSELVLLQALLVHKRGAGLAVMSPLLKEATDLHFLDLRGRPMGPDYFHRLHPDFIFQVVNLYLSFFQKPLTAGQPVPFGLSHCGMVLQPVVQMAPGLLLGAYHMAHIMFLSGDSQSAQQFLDFCLERDPTIAEVHLLQARIQLHEGDYNLCFQSLETGVSHTFQVLDLPQYHLLKARALRGVGKLEEAIKSLKVAMGIQAGRGREAHVSNTERVSVFLELAEALRLHGEPHESTMVLQDAIVEFAGTPEEICVTIANVDMALAKDDLDTALSVLRGITPDQTHYTAAKEKMALIYLQRRKDKKLYIACYREIRDELPGPQSSILLGDAYINIQEPERAIEVYREATRGTVRDATLSRKMGRAYVKTHQYNQIQAPILLSAHTGHSSPFSTISQERSARLDDALALFQACELHDHGATTEPGYNYCKGLYYWHVYRVSEALFHLNKARRDNEWGDQAMELMIRICLNPDNEVIGGEVQLGGAEHREQVGVATAQNLVKEFRPRQGSSGGQRSDGITLLVNLCLMATRDPKHIQRALQVFTELASTKVNNVPYLLAMGQAFMLLKQTPRARNQLKRLTKVDFFTVLSEDLEAAWLLLADVYIKSGKYDIASDLLQRCIKYNQSCSRAYEYMGYIREKEQSYHDASVFYDHAWLYTNRVNPSMGFRLAFNYLKFKQYNEAIEVCHKVCTMDDITTVAWSQICKTTQRDLGPG
;
A
#
# COMPACT_ATOMS: atom_id res chain seq x y z
N ALA A 1 0.15 -0.46 -65.15
CA ALA A 1 -0.57 0.20 -64.05
C ALA A 1 0.23 -0.04 -62.79
N ILE A 2 0.42 0.98 -61.96
CA ILE A 2 1.11 0.85 -60.67
C ILE A 2 0.41 -0.22 -59.81
N SER A 3 1.16 -1.02 -59.05
CA SER A 3 0.57 -1.97 -58.09
C SER A 3 -0.18 -1.25 -56.97
N ASP A 4 -1.25 -1.86 -56.46
CA ASP A 4 -2.03 -1.28 -55.35
C ASP A 4 -1.16 -1.03 -54.10
N GLU A 5 -0.13 -1.85 -53.87
CA GLU A 5 0.89 -1.69 -52.82
C GLU A 5 1.71 -0.40 -52.96
N THR A 6 2.15 -0.07 -54.18
CA THR A 6 2.98 1.11 -54.43
C THR A 6 2.15 2.38 -54.20
N SER A 7 0.91 2.38 -54.66
CA SER A 7 -0.04 3.49 -54.42
C SER A 7 -0.32 3.65 -52.92
N ALA A 8 -0.62 2.54 -52.21
CA ALA A 8 -0.86 2.56 -50.77
C ALA A 8 0.35 3.07 -49.97
N SER A 9 1.57 2.71 -50.37
CA SER A 9 2.81 3.19 -49.73
C SER A 9 2.99 4.70 -49.86
N LEU A 10 2.81 5.24 -51.07
CA LEU A 10 2.91 6.68 -51.33
C LEU A 10 1.86 7.45 -50.53
N VAL A 11 0.62 6.97 -50.52
CA VAL A 11 -0.47 7.58 -49.74
C VAL A 11 -0.20 7.54 -48.24
N TYR A 12 0.31 6.41 -47.72
CA TYR A 12 0.66 6.27 -46.31
C TYR A 12 1.74 7.27 -45.89
N PHE A 13 2.86 7.34 -46.63
CA PHE A 13 3.95 8.27 -46.28
C PHE A 13 3.53 9.73 -46.40
N MET A 14 2.71 10.09 -47.38
CA MET A 14 2.15 11.44 -47.50
C MET A 14 1.18 11.76 -46.35
N GLY A 15 0.33 10.82 -45.96
CA GLY A 15 -0.59 10.96 -44.83
C GLY A 15 0.11 11.09 -43.48
N GLU A 16 1.23 10.38 -43.29
CA GLU A 16 2.10 10.47 -42.11
C GLU A 16 3.11 11.63 -42.19
N LYS A 17 3.05 12.47 -43.23
CA LYS A 17 3.91 13.63 -43.47
C LYS A 17 5.41 13.32 -43.68
N PHE A 18 5.75 12.09 -44.06
CA PHE A 18 7.11 11.69 -44.45
C PHE A 18 7.39 12.03 -45.92
N TYR A 19 7.36 13.32 -46.25
CA TYR A 19 7.43 13.80 -47.65
C TYR A 19 8.71 13.34 -48.36
N ARG A 20 9.86 13.38 -47.68
CA ARG A 20 11.14 12.91 -48.24
C ARG A 20 11.12 11.43 -48.60
N GLN A 21 10.56 10.60 -47.72
CA GLN A 21 10.43 9.16 -47.95
C GLN A 21 9.48 8.88 -49.12
N SER A 22 8.39 9.65 -49.22
CA SER A 22 7.46 9.55 -50.35
C SER A 22 8.15 9.91 -51.69
N ILE A 23 8.99 10.95 -51.72
CA ILE A 23 9.79 11.31 -52.90
C ILE A 23 10.73 10.17 -53.29
N HIS A 24 11.51 9.64 -52.34
CA HIS A 24 12.44 8.54 -52.62
C HIS A 24 11.73 7.26 -53.08
N THR A 25 10.57 6.96 -52.50
CA THR A 25 9.73 5.84 -52.92
C THR A 25 9.23 6.05 -54.35
N ALA A 26 8.73 7.25 -54.67
CA ALA A 26 8.31 7.60 -56.02
C ALA A 26 9.46 7.52 -57.02
N GLU A 27 10.66 8.01 -56.69
CA GLU A 27 11.86 7.93 -57.52
C GLU A 27 12.32 6.50 -57.77
N TYR A 28 12.32 5.67 -56.73
CA TYR A 28 12.66 4.25 -56.84
C TYR A 28 11.76 3.53 -57.86
N TYR A 29 10.44 3.75 -57.78
CA TYR A 29 9.50 3.14 -58.73
C TYR A 29 9.50 3.80 -60.11
N LEU A 30 9.86 5.09 -60.22
CA LEU A 30 10.06 5.76 -61.51
C LEU A 30 11.23 5.16 -62.31
N ASN A 31 12.22 4.58 -61.64
CA ASN A 31 13.30 3.83 -62.30
C ASN A 31 12.80 2.52 -62.96
N MET A 32 11.72 1.93 -62.43
CA MET A 32 11.11 0.70 -62.98
C MET A 32 9.99 1.01 -63.97
N TYR A 33 9.21 2.06 -63.73
CA TYR A 33 8.08 2.51 -64.55
C TYR A 33 8.30 3.96 -64.98
N SER A 34 9.13 4.15 -66.00
CA SER A 34 9.45 5.48 -66.54
C SER A 34 8.19 6.19 -67.04
N GLN A 35 8.02 7.47 -66.68
CA GLN A 35 6.94 8.37 -67.15
C GLN A 35 5.52 8.11 -66.61
N ASP A 36 5.35 7.30 -65.55
CA ASP A 36 4.03 7.12 -64.95
C ASP A 36 3.48 8.45 -64.37
N PRO A 37 2.28 8.91 -64.80
CA PRO A 37 1.69 10.17 -64.35
C PRO A 37 1.46 10.29 -62.84
N VAL A 38 1.12 9.19 -62.17
CA VAL A 38 0.76 9.16 -60.75
C VAL A 38 2.02 9.22 -59.89
N LEU A 39 3.07 8.48 -60.27
CA LEU A 39 4.36 8.55 -59.56
C LEU A 39 5.00 9.94 -59.69
N LEU A 40 4.96 10.53 -60.89
CA LEU A 40 5.44 11.89 -61.13
C LEU A 40 4.64 12.93 -60.32
N PHE A 41 3.31 12.76 -60.22
CA PHE A 41 2.48 13.60 -59.38
C PHE A 41 2.86 13.50 -57.90
N PHE A 42 2.99 12.29 -57.34
CA PHE A 42 3.38 12.12 -55.92
C PHE A 42 4.79 12.65 -55.63
N LYS A 43 5.73 12.53 -56.59
CA LYS A 43 7.05 13.17 -56.50
C LYS A 43 6.91 14.70 -56.43
N GLY A 44 6.20 15.32 -57.38
CA GLY A 44 5.97 16.76 -57.39
C GLY A 44 5.22 17.26 -56.15
N PHE A 45 4.25 16.49 -55.67
CA PHE A 45 3.49 16.80 -54.47
C PHE A 45 4.37 16.69 -53.20
N GLY A 46 5.21 15.67 -53.08
CA GLY A 46 6.20 15.56 -52.00
C GLY A 46 7.15 16.76 -51.96
N ILE A 47 7.71 17.16 -53.12
CA ILE A 47 8.61 18.33 -53.24
C ILE A 47 7.88 19.63 -52.84
N LEU A 48 6.60 19.77 -53.21
CA LEU A 48 5.77 20.91 -52.81
C LEU A 48 5.61 20.98 -51.29
N MET A 49 5.43 19.83 -50.64
CA MET A 49 5.27 19.75 -49.19
C MET A 49 6.58 19.93 -48.41
N GLU A 50 7.75 19.70 -49.03
CA GLU A 50 9.06 20.10 -48.49
C GLU A 50 9.31 21.62 -48.54
N GLY A 51 8.45 22.41 -49.22
CA GLY A 51 8.62 23.85 -49.40
C GLY A 51 9.49 24.25 -50.61
N ARG A 52 9.92 23.28 -51.44
CA ARG A 52 10.67 23.53 -52.69
C ARG A 52 9.73 23.91 -53.83
N THR A 53 9.08 25.07 -53.71
CA THR A 53 7.97 25.51 -54.55
C THR A 53 8.31 25.55 -56.05
N GLN A 54 9.42 26.18 -56.46
CA GLN A 54 9.78 26.31 -57.88
C GLN A 54 10.06 24.95 -58.56
N GLU A 55 10.69 24.03 -57.84
CA GLU A 55 10.98 22.70 -58.37
C GLU A 55 9.72 21.85 -58.47
N ALA A 56 8.84 21.95 -57.46
CA ALA A 56 7.53 21.30 -57.50
C ALA A 56 6.69 21.79 -58.69
N MET A 57 6.71 23.09 -58.98
CA MET A 57 5.99 23.65 -60.13
C MET A 57 6.47 23.07 -61.46
N ARG A 58 7.80 22.95 -61.65
CA ARG A 58 8.36 22.35 -62.88
C ARG A 58 7.94 20.89 -63.07
N GLU A 59 7.90 20.11 -61.99
CA GLU A 59 7.51 18.70 -62.06
C GLU A 59 5.98 18.52 -62.24
N LEU A 60 5.16 19.34 -61.57
CA LEU A 60 3.70 19.28 -61.68
C LEU A 60 3.18 19.78 -63.04
N GLU A 61 3.85 20.76 -63.64
CA GLU A 61 3.50 21.29 -64.97
C GLU A 61 3.60 20.21 -66.06
N ARG A 62 4.56 19.28 -65.93
CA ARG A 62 4.76 18.17 -66.88
C ARG A 62 3.63 17.14 -66.87
N VAL A 63 2.84 17.08 -65.80
CA VAL A 63 1.77 16.09 -65.61
C VAL A 63 0.37 16.68 -65.63
N LYS A 64 0.23 18.01 -65.66
CA LYS A 64 -1.06 18.70 -65.56
C LYS A 64 -2.07 18.30 -66.64
N ASP A 65 -1.61 18.00 -67.86
CA ASP A 65 -2.46 17.68 -69.01
C ASP A 65 -2.77 16.17 -69.11
N LYS A 66 -2.25 15.34 -68.19
CA LYS A 66 -2.47 13.89 -68.20
C LYS A 66 -3.81 13.56 -67.51
N PRO A 67 -4.75 12.84 -68.15
CA PRO A 67 -6.15 12.73 -67.70
C PRO A 67 -6.29 12.12 -66.30
N THR A 68 -5.43 11.16 -65.92
CA THR A 68 -5.52 10.49 -64.62
C THR A 68 -5.19 11.39 -63.42
N VAL A 69 -4.36 12.42 -63.60
CA VAL A 69 -3.83 13.27 -62.52
C VAL A 69 -4.06 14.76 -62.77
N ALA A 70 -4.81 15.12 -63.81
CA ALA A 70 -4.98 16.51 -64.23
C ALA A 70 -5.57 17.40 -63.13
N ILE A 71 -6.59 16.90 -62.41
CA ILE A 71 -7.25 17.62 -61.32
C ILE A 71 -6.28 17.86 -60.15
N CYS A 72 -5.63 16.79 -59.65
CA CYS A 72 -4.76 16.90 -58.48
C CYS A 72 -3.48 17.69 -58.79
N SER A 73 -2.91 17.55 -60.00
CA SER A 73 -1.72 18.30 -60.44
C SER A 73 -2.02 19.79 -60.56
N SER A 74 -3.16 20.16 -61.16
CA SER A 74 -3.59 21.56 -61.27
C SER A 74 -3.90 22.18 -59.90
N MET A 75 -4.52 21.41 -58.99
CA MET A 75 -4.74 21.85 -57.61
C MET A 75 -3.42 22.02 -56.84
N ALA A 76 -2.45 21.12 -57.03
CA ALA A 76 -1.13 21.22 -56.43
C ALA A 76 -0.35 22.44 -56.96
N LEU A 77 -0.46 22.75 -58.27
CA LEU A 77 0.10 23.98 -58.86
C LEU A 77 -0.52 25.25 -58.27
N ILE A 78 -1.85 25.29 -58.08
CA ILE A 78 -2.51 26.41 -57.38
C ILE A 78 -1.95 26.57 -55.97
N CYS A 79 -1.74 25.47 -55.24
CA CYS A 79 -1.12 25.50 -53.93
C CYS A 79 0.34 25.99 -53.98
N ALA A 80 1.09 25.63 -55.01
CA ALA A 80 2.47 26.09 -55.21
C ALA A 80 2.55 27.60 -55.48
N HIS A 81 1.72 28.13 -56.39
CA HIS A 81 1.64 29.57 -56.68
C HIS A 81 1.15 30.41 -55.49
N LYS A 82 0.30 29.85 -54.63
CA LYS A 82 -0.14 30.53 -53.40
C LYS A 82 0.91 30.51 -52.28
N ARG A 83 1.92 29.64 -52.39
CA ARG A 83 3.03 29.50 -51.43
C ARG A 83 4.34 30.16 -51.90
N SER A 84 4.39 30.67 -53.13
CA SER A 84 5.55 31.40 -53.64
C SER A 84 5.56 32.85 -53.14
N ASP A 85 6.76 33.42 -53.01
CA ASP A 85 6.97 34.80 -52.51
C ASP A 85 6.24 35.86 -53.36
N MET A 86 6.05 35.56 -54.66
CA MET A 86 5.19 36.33 -55.56
C MET A 86 4.02 35.45 -56.01
N ILE A 87 2.79 35.87 -55.73
CA ILE A 87 1.58 35.16 -56.14
C ILE A 87 1.21 35.60 -57.56
N ASP A 88 1.30 34.67 -58.49
CA ASP A 88 0.81 34.87 -59.86
C ASP A 88 -0.72 34.65 -59.89
N HIS A 89 -1.47 35.74 -59.68
CA HIS A 89 -2.93 35.71 -59.63
C HIS A 89 -3.56 35.31 -60.98
N GLU A 90 -2.89 35.58 -62.10
CA GLU A 90 -3.37 35.22 -63.44
C GLU A 90 -3.22 33.72 -63.67
N ALA A 91 -2.06 33.15 -63.33
CA ALA A 91 -1.83 31.71 -63.38
C ALA A 91 -2.76 30.93 -62.43
N VAL A 92 -2.99 31.44 -61.21
CA VAL A 92 -3.95 30.84 -60.26
C VAL A 92 -5.37 30.84 -60.85
N SER A 93 -5.82 31.95 -61.43
CA SER A 93 -7.15 32.06 -62.06
C SER A 93 -7.29 31.11 -63.27
N ALA A 94 -6.26 31.03 -64.11
CA ALA A 94 -6.20 30.11 -65.25
C ALA A 94 -6.26 28.64 -64.80
N LEU A 95 -5.53 28.27 -63.74
CA LEU A 95 -5.59 26.91 -63.19
C LEU A 95 -6.94 26.62 -62.50
N GLU A 96 -7.55 27.59 -61.82
CA GLU A 96 -8.88 27.42 -61.21
C GLU A 96 -10.00 27.25 -62.24
N THR A 97 -9.89 27.92 -63.40
CA THR A 97 -10.81 27.70 -64.52
C THR A 97 -10.55 26.36 -65.21
N HIS A 98 -9.28 25.95 -65.35
CA HIS A 98 -8.89 24.65 -65.86
C HIS A 98 -9.44 23.50 -65.00
N VAL A 99 -9.27 23.55 -63.67
CA VAL A 99 -9.85 22.56 -62.73
C VAL A 99 -11.38 22.50 -62.85
N ARG A 100 -12.05 23.65 -63.00
CA ARG A 100 -13.51 23.70 -63.19
C ARG A 100 -13.96 23.05 -64.51
N ASN A 101 -13.19 23.19 -65.58
CA ASN A 101 -13.47 22.61 -66.88
C ASN A 101 -13.21 21.09 -66.91
N ILE A 102 -12.08 20.64 -66.34
CA ILE A 102 -11.75 19.22 -66.18
C ILE A 102 -12.80 18.52 -65.30
N ARG A 103 -13.26 19.17 -64.22
CA ARG A 103 -14.32 18.64 -63.35
C ARG A 103 -15.64 18.34 -64.08
N LYS A 104 -15.90 18.95 -65.23
CA LYS A 104 -17.11 18.73 -66.06
C LYS A 104 -16.94 17.62 -67.10
N THR A 105 -15.71 17.29 -67.49
CA THR A 105 -15.40 16.50 -68.70
C THR A 105 -14.89 15.08 -68.43
N GLU A 106 -14.61 14.69 -67.18
CA GLU A 106 -13.63 13.62 -66.91
C GLU A 106 -14.08 12.41 -66.07
N GLY A 107 -13.25 11.36 -66.18
CA GLY A 107 -13.47 10.00 -65.68
C GLY A 107 -13.08 9.74 -64.22
N GLU A 108 -13.49 8.57 -63.73
CA GLU A 108 -13.46 8.13 -62.32
C GLU A 108 -12.10 8.37 -61.61
N LYS A 109 -10.98 8.09 -62.29
CA LYS A 109 -9.62 8.18 -61.70
C LYS A 109 -9.16 9.62 -61.41
N ALA A 110 -9.50 10.58 -62.29
CA ALA A 110 -9.12 11.98 -62.11
C ALA A 110 -9.80 12.60 -60.87
N LEU A 111 -11.08 12.26 -60.68
CA LEU A 111 -11.85 12.67 -59.50
C LEU A 111 -11.31 11.99 -58.23
N PHE A 112 -10.91 10.72 -58.29
CA PHE A 112 -10.33 9.98 -57.16
C PHE A 112 -9.04 10.62 -56.67
N TYR A 113 -8.04 10.85 -57.54
CA TYR A 113 -6.78 11.49 -57.14
C TYR A 113 -6.98 12.95 -56.69
N GLY A 114 -7.96 13.66 -57.26
CA GLY A 114 -8.39 14.97 -56.77
C GLY A 114 -8.93 14.93 -55.35
N ALA A 115 -9.81 13.97 -55.03
CA ALA A 115 -10.32 13.76 -53.68
C ALA A 115 -9.20 13.38 -52.69
N LEU A 116 -8.31 12.48 -53.12
CA LEU A 116 -7.17 12.03 -52.33
C LEU A 116 -6.21 13.17 -51.98
N PHE A 117 -5.89 14.04 -52.95
CA PHE A 117 -5.07 15.24 -52.70
C PHE A 117 -5.74 16.19 -51.70
N LEU A 118 -7.04 16.44 -51.84
CA LEU A 118 -7.79 17.31 -50.91
C LEU A 118 -7.82 16.73 -49.49
N TRP A 119 -7.98 15.42 -49.36
CA TRP A 119 -7.92 14.72 -48.08
C TRP A 119 -6.53 14.80 -47.45
N LEU A 120 -5.46 14.53 -48.21
CA LEU A 120 -4.07 14.65 -47.73
C LEU A 120 -3.67 16.09 -47.34
N MET A 121 -4.33 17.09 -47.94
CA MET A 121 -4.19 18.51 -47.58
C MET A 121 -5.06 18.93 -46.38
N GLY A 122 -5.85 18.02 -45.80
CA GLY A 122 -6.73 18.29 -44.65
C GLY A 122 -8.07 18.96 -45.01
N ARG A 123 -8.41 19.09 -46.30
CA ARG A 123 -9.68 19.71 -46.76
C ARG A 123 -10.77 18.65 -46.95
N VAL A 124 -11.22 18.11 -45.82
CA VAL A 124 -12.11 16.94 -45.73
C VAL A 124 -13.45 17.15 -46.44
N ASP A 125 -14.12 18.29 -46.25
CA ASP A 125 -15.45 18.54 -46.85
C ASP A 125 -15.40 18.58 -48.38
N LYS A 126 -14.37 19.25 -48.93
CA LYS A 126 -14.15 19.30 -50.38
C LYS A 126 -13.77 17.92 -50.92
N ALA A 127 -13.07 17.10 -50.14
CA ALA A 127 -12.80 15.71 -50.52
C ALA A 127 -14.11 14.89 -50.60
N LYS A 128 -15.02 15.04 -49.61
CA LYS A 128 -16.34 14.36 -49.61
C LYS A 128 -17.16 14.70 -50.86
N ASP A 129 -17.21 15.96 -51.28
CA ASP A 129 -17.91 16.39 -52.50
C ASP A 129 -17.44 15.64 -53.76
N TYR A 130 -16.13 15.41 -53.86
CA TYR A 130 -15.55 14.69 -55.00
C TYR A 130 -15.84 13.20 -54.92
N ILE A 131 -15.77 12.61 -53.72
CA ILE A 131 -16.08 11.20 -53.47
C ILE A 131 -17.56 10.92 -53.77
N ASP A 132 -18.48 11.74 -53.29
CA ASP A 132 -19.92 11.57 -53.55
C ASP A 132 -20.26 11.75 -55.03
N LYS A 133 -19.54 12.62 -55.74
CA LYS A 133 -19.66 12.72 -57.21
C LYS A 133 -19.22 11.43 -57.91
N ILE A 134 -18.14 10.80 -57.45
CA ILE A 134 -17.69 9.49 -57.98
C ILE A 134 -18.75 8.41 -57.71
N LEU A 135 -19.25 8.32 -56.48
CA LEU A 135 -20.25 7.31 -56.09
C LEU A 135 -21.62 7.50 -56.79
N LYS A 136 -21.96 8.74 -57.19
CA LYS A 136 -23.12 9.02 -58.05
C LYS A 136 -22.93 8.51 -59.48
N ILE A 137 -21.72 8.58 -60.03
CA ILE A 137 -21.37 8.11 -61.37
C ILE A 137 -21.22 6.58 -61.40
N SER A 138 -20.56 6.01 -60.39
CA SER A 138 -20.24 4.59 -60.26
C SER A 138 -20.50 4.12 -58.83
N LYS A 139 -21.71 3.59 -58.56
CA LYS A 139 -22.10 3.11 -57.23
C LYS A 139 -21.26 1.92 -56.72
N SER A 140 -20.59 1.20 -57.61
CA SER A 140 -19.76 0.02 -57.30
C SER A 140 -18.24 0.30 -57.30
N SER A 141 -17.82 1.57 -57.31
CA SER A 141 -16.40 1.91 -57.26
C SER A 141 -15.79 1.53 -55.89
N LYS A 142 -14.87 0.56 -55.92
CA LYS A 142 -14.17 0.07 -54.72
C LYS A 142 -13.24 1.13 -54.15
N GLN A 143 -12.46 1.81 -55.01
CA GLN A 143 -11.48 2.83 -54.60
C GLN A 143 -12.17 4.05 -53.96
N ALA A 144 -13.29 4.51 -54.52
CA ALA A 144 -14.05 5.62 -53.95
C ALA A 144 -14.71 5.25 -52.61
N SER A 145 -15.22 4.01 -52.48
CA SER A 145 -15.77 3.51 -51.22
C SER A 145 -14.69 3.45 -50.14
N ILE A 146 -13.51 2.89 -50.44
CA ILE A 146 -12.41 2.82 -49.48
C ILE A 146 -11.97 4.23 -49.04
N LEU A 147 -11.79 5.16 -49.98
CA LEU A 147 -11.44 6.55 -49.64
C LEU A 147 -12.52 7.25 -48.82
N LYS A 148 -13.81 6.96 -49.06
CA LYS A 148 -14.92 7.40 -48.22
C LYS A 148 -14.78 6.90 -46.78
N GLY A 149 -14.47 5.62 -46.60
CA GLY A 149 -14.22 5.04 -45.29
C GLY A 149 -13.05 5.71 -44.55
N TRP A 150 -11.96 6.03 -45.24
CA TRP A 150 -10.83 6.78 -44.66
C TRP A 150 -11.19 8.22 -44.24
N VAL A 151 -12.06 8.87 -45.00
CA VAL A 151 -12.55 10.23 -44.73
C VAL A 151 -13.53 10.24 -43.55
N ASP A 152 -14.48 9.29 -43.52
CA ASP A 152 -15.54 9.24 -42.51
C ASP A 152 -15.02 8.78 -41.14
N MET A 153 -13.93 8.00 -41.09
CA MET A 153 -13.30 7.53 -39.84
C MET A 153 -12.83 8.67 -38.91
N ASN A 154 -12.51 9.84 -39.46
CA ASN A 154 -12.07 11.02 -38.69
C ASN A 154 -13.11 12.15 -38.71
N SER A 155 -14.37 11.86 -39.05
CA SER A 155 -15.48 12.83 -39.04
C SER A 155 -15.87 13.23 -37.61
N GLU A 156 -16.39 14.45 -37.42
CA GLU A 156 -16.95 14.89 -36.14
C GLU A 156 -18.25 14.14 -35.78
N ASP A 157 -18.97 13.66 -36.80
CA ASP A 157 -20.21 12.91 -36.66
C ASP A 157 -19.94 11.44 -36.26
N GLU A 158 -20.42 11.04 -35.08
CA GLU A 158 -20.29 9.70 -34.53
C GLU A 158 -20.92 8.61 -35.43
N PHE A 159 -22.06 8.92 -36.06
CA PHE A 159 -22.73 7.98 -36.96
C PHE A 159 -21.92 7.71 -38.23
N GLN A 160 -21.25 8.73 -38.76
CA GLN A 160 -20.35 8.57 -39.91
C GLN A 160 -19.12 7.76 -39.54
N ARG A 161 -18.54 7.99 -38.35
CA ARG A 161 -17.40 7.21 -37.86
C ARG A 161 -17.77 5.74 -37.74
N ASP A 162 -18.92 5.40 -37.16
CA ASP A 162 -19.33 4.00 -36.98
C ASP A 162 -19.54 3.28 -38.30
N ASN A 163 -20.10 3.96 -39.31
CA ASN A 163 -20.35 3.39 -40.63
C ASN A 163 -19.11 3.29 -41.53
N ALA A 164 -17.98 3.88 -41.15
CA ALA A 164 -16.75 3.89 -41.95
C ALA A 164 -16.27 2.46 -42.30
N ILE A 165 -16.47 1.48 -41.42
CA ILE A 165 -16.03 0.09 -41.62
C ILE A 165 -16.68 -0.57 -42.85
N PHE A 166 -17.96 -0.27 -43.13
CA PHE A 166 -18.67 -0.84 -44.28
C PHE A 166 -18.08 -0.36 -45.61
N TYR A 167 -17.60 0.87 -45.64
CA TYR A 167 -16.95 1.47 -46.81
C TYR A 167 -15.51 0.97 -46.99
N LEU A 168 -14.79 0.69 -45.90
CA LEU A 168 -13.42 0.16 -45.91
C LEU A 168 -13.32 -1.29 -46.42
N ASP A 169 -14.40 -2.09 -46.31
CA ASP A 169 -14.47 -3.45 -46.88
C ASP A 169 -14.64 -3.45 -48.42
N GLY A 170 -14.80 -2.29 -49.06
CA GLY A 170 -14.83 -2.16 -50.52
C GLY A 170 -15.95 -2.97 -51.21
N GLY A 171 -17.01 -3.30 -50.47
CA GLY A 171 -18.17 -4.06 -50.96
C GLY A 171 -18.10 -5.60 -50.78
N GLY A 172 -17.16 -6.15 -50.00
CA GLY A 172 -17.16 -7.59 -49.68
C GLY A 172 -16.23 -8.00 -48.52
N GLN A 173 -16.60 -9.06 -47.79
CA GLN A 173 -15.91 -9.53 -46.56
C GLN A 173 -14.45 -10.01 -46.76
N HIS A 174 -13.99 -10.21 -48.00
CA HIS A 174 -12.66 -10.76 -48.34
C HIS A 174 -11.85 -9.89 -49.32
N SER A 175 -11.99 -8.56 -49.27
CA SER A 175 -11.16 -7.68 -50.09
C SER A 175 -9.66 -7.88 -49.77
N ARG A 176 -8.85 -8.09 -50.82
CA ARG A 176 -7.37 -8.14 -50.73
C ARG A 176 -6.71 -6.77 -50.94
N ASP A 177 -7.51 -5.71 -51.06
CA ASP A 177 -6.98 -4.35 -51.25
C ASP A 177 -6.25 -3.89 -49.98
N VAL A 178 -4.94 -3.69 -50.11
CA VAL A 178 -4.05 -3.31 -49.01
C VAL A 178 -4.46 -1.96 -48.41
N PHE A 179 -4.92 -1.01 -49.24
CA PHE A 179 -5.32 0.31 -48.76
C PHE A 179 -6.61 0.26 -47.92
N GLY A 180 -7.55 -0.63 -48.28
CA GLY A 180 -8.77 -0.89 -47.49
C GLY A 180 -8.47 -1.61 -46.19
N LEU A 181 -7.63 -2.67 -46.23
CA LEU A 181 -7.21 -3.42 -45.04
C LEU A 181 -6.46 -2.53 -44.04
N MET A 182 -5.57 -1.65 -44.50
CA MET A 182 -4.91 -0.67 -43.61
C MET A 182 -5.91 0.26 -42.93
N GLY A 183 -6.96 0.69 -43.64
CA GLY A 183 -8.00 1.54 -43.08
C GLY A 183 -8.82 0.81 -42.03
N LYS A 184 -9.16 -0.46 -42.29
CA LYS A 184 -9.87 -1.33 -41.34
C LYS A 184 -9.05 -1.59 -40.07
N ALA A 185 -7.75 -1.85 -40.21
CA ALA A 185 -6.85 -1.99 -39.07
C ALA A 185 -6.78 -0.69 -38.24
N LYS A 186 -6.67 0.47 -38.89
CA LYS A 186 -6.66 1.77 -38.19
C LYS A 186 -8.01 2.10 -37.53
N TYR A 187 -9.12 1.77 -38.17
CA TYR A 187 -10.46 1.91 -37.61
C TYR A 187 -10.60 1.11 -36.30
N PHE A 188 -10.18 -0.16 -36.32
CA PHE A 188 -10.20 -0.99 -35.12
C PHE A 188 -9.27 -0.46 -34.02
N MET A 189 -8.11 0.10 -34.35
CA MET A 189 -7.25 0.78 -33.37
C MET A 189 -7.95 2.00 -32.73
N ASN A 190 -8.61 2.83 -33.54
CA ASN A 190 -9.35 4.01 -33.04
C ASN A 190 -10.55 3.63 -32.15
N LYS A 191 -11.14 2.45 -32.37
CA LYS A 191 -12.21 1.88 -31.53
C LYS A 191 -11.71 1.04 -30.35
N HIS A 192 -10.39 1.02 -30.10
CA HIS A 192 -9.74 0.17 -29.07
C HIS A 192 -10.00 -1.34 -29.23
N ASN A 193 -10.39 -1.80 -30.43
CA ASN A 193 -10.53 -3.21 -30.76
C ASN A 193 -9.21 -3.75 -31.32
N PHE A 194 -8.24 -3.98 -30.44
CA PHE A 194 -6.89 -4.37 -30.86
C PHE A 194 -6.82 -5.78 -31.47
N THR A 195 -7.68 -6.71 -31.05
CA THR A 195 -7.72 -8.08 -31.60
C THR A 195 -8.20 -8.09 -33.05
N GLY A 196 -9.26 -7.34 -33.36
CA GLY A 196 -9.73 -7.14 -34.73
C GLY A 196 -8.67 -6.46 -35.61
N SER A 197 -7.96 -5.47 -35.07
CA SER A 197 -6.85 -4.83 -35.78
C SER A 197 -5.70 -5.80 -36.07
N GLN A 198 -5.33 -6.64 -35.09
CA GLN A 198 -4.24 -7.61 -35.23
C GLN A 198 -4.52 -8.66 -36.30
N GLN A 199 -5.76 -9.17 -36.40
CA GLN A 199 -6.18 -10.09 -37.45
C GLN A 199 -5.99 -9.47 -38.85
N VAL A 200 -6.43 -8.23 -39.02
CA VAL A 200 -6.32 -7.50 -40.29
C VAL A 200 -4.86 -7.20 -40.63
N VAL A 201 -4.04 -6.76 -39.66
CA VAL A 201 -2.61 -6.52 -39.86
C VAL A 201 -1.86 -7.80 -40.23
N ASN A 202 -2.16 -8.92 -39.57
CA ASN A 202 -1.57 -10.21 -39.92
C ASN A 202 -1.99 -10.66 -41.33
N GLN A 203 -3.23 -10.37 -41.76
CA GLN A 203 -3.66 -10.59 -43.14
C GLN A 203 -2.84 -9.75 -44.13
N ILE A 204 -2.52 -8.48 -43.82
CA ILE A 204 -1.66 -7.63 -44.66
C ILE A 204 -0.25 -8.22 -44.75
N VAL A 205 0.36 -8.61 -43.62
CA VAL A 205 1.75 -9.10 -43.60
C VAL A 205 1.89 -10.50 -44.21
N THR A 206 0.88 -11.36 -44.10
CA THR A 206 0.86 -12.68 -44.76
C THR A 206 0.63 -12.58 -46.26
N SER A 207 -0.16 -11.61 -46.72
CA SER A 207 -0.36 -11.36 -48.15
C SER A 207 0.81 -10.62 -48.80
N HIS A 208 1.45 -9.69 -48.08
CA HIS A 208 2.53 -8.84 -48.57
C HIS A 208 3.64 -8.69 -47.51
N SER A 209 4.62 -9.59 -47.53
CA SER A 209 5.68 -9.68 -46.51
C SER A 209 6.67 -8.52 -46.50
N ASP A 210 6.86 -7.86 -47.65
CA ASP A 210 7.84 -6.78 -47.85
C ASP A 210 7.19 -5.38 -47.84
N PHE A 211 5.91 -5.31 -47.49
CA PHE A 211 5.15 -4.08 -47.45
C PHE A 211 5.42 -3.27 -46.17
N LEU A 212 6.36 -2.32 -46.26
CA LEU A 212 6.85 -1.52 -45.15
C LEU A 212 5.74 -0.80 -44.34
N PRO A 213 4.72 -0.16 -44.95
CA PRO A 213 3.63 0.47 -44.19
C PRO A 213 2.81 -0.52 -43.35
N GLY A 214 2.67 -1.77 -43.81
CA GLY A 214 2.00 -2.84 -43.07
C GLY A 214 2.80 -3.24 -41.82
N LEU A 215 4.12 -3.36 -41.94
CA LEU A 215 5.02 -3.58 -40.80
C LEU A 215 5.00 -2.40 -39.83
N MET A 216 4.98 -1.15 -40.32
CA MET A 216 4.88 0.04 -39.47
C MET A 216 3.54 0.11 -38.72
N LEU A 217 2.44 -0.30 -39.36
CA LEU A 217 1.14 -0.40 -38.70
C LEU A 217 1.13 -1.52 -37.64
N LYS A 218 1.78 -2.65 -37.92
CA LYS A 218 1.98 -3.74 -36.96
C LYS A 218 2.78 -3.30 -35.74
N MET A 219 3.87 -2.57 -35.95
CA MET A 219 4.67 -1.99 -34.87
C MET A 219 3.86 -1.01 -34.01
N LYS A 220 3.07 -0.11 -34.64
CA LYS A 220 2.18 0.81 -33.92
C LYS A 220 1.10 0.08 -33.11
N LEU A 221 0.57 -1.03 -33.64
CA LEU A 221 -0.44 -1.85 -32.96
C LEU A 221 0.14 -2.54 -31.72
N PHE A 222 1.31 -3.17 -31.83
CA PHE A 222 1.95 -3.81 -30.68
C PHE A 222 2.38 -2.82 -29.61
N LEU A 223 2.84 -1.63 -30.01
CA LEU A 223 3.11 -0.56 -29.07
C LEU A 223 1.84 -0.13 -28.32
N ALA A 224 0.69 -0.05 -29.00
CA ALA A 224 -0.59 0.25 -28.37
C ALA A 224 -1.09 -0.88 -27.44
N LEU A 225 -0.71 -2.13 -27.72
CA LEU A 225 -0.95 -3.33 -26.89
C LEU A 225 0.05 -3.48 -25.73
N GLN A 226 1.07 -2.63 -25.65
CA GLN A 226 2.17 -2.72 -24.67
C GLN A 226 3.03 -3.99 -24.80
N ASP A 227 3.00 -4.65 -25.96
CA ASP A 227 3.82 -5.83 -26.26
C ASP A 227 5.17 -5.36 -26.83
N TRP A 228 6.14 -5.11 -25.93
CA TRP A 228 7.46 -4.60 -26.29
C TRP A 228 8.27 -5.60 -27.10
N GLU A 229 8.19 -6.89 -26.80
CA GLU A 229 8.96 -7.94 -27.49
C GLU A 229 8.60 -7.96 -28.99
N GLN A 230 7.30 -8.07 -29.31
CA GLN A 230 6.85 -8.07 -30.70
C GLN A 230 7.03 -6.71 -31.39
N THR A 231 6.98 -5.61 -30.62
CA THR A 231 7.25 -4.27 -31.13
C THR A 231 8.71 -4.15 -31.58
N LEU A 232 9.67 -4.61 -30.77
CA LEU A 232 11.10 -4.58 -31.07
C LEU A 232 11.46 -5.47 -32.25
N ASP A 233 10.92 -6.69 -32.30
CA ASP A 233 11.12 -7.61 -33.43
C ASP A 233 10.62 -7.01 -34.75
N THR A 234 9.45 -6.37 -34.71
CA THR A 234 8.88 -5.70 -35.87
C THR A 234 9.71 -4.47 -36.26
N ALA A 235 10.21 -3.70 -35.28
CA ALA A 235 11.10 -2.56 -35.54
C ALA A 235 12.45 -2.99 -36.14
N ALA A 236 13.04 -4.08 -35.64
CA ALA A 236 14.28 -4.65 -36.19
C ALA A 236 14.08 -5.11 -37.64
N ARG A 237 12.95 -5.77 -37.95
CA ARG A 237 12.59 -6.16 -39.32
C ARG A 237 12.42 -4.94 -40.24
N ILE A 238 11.82 -3.85 -39.75
CA ILE A 238 11.71 -2.59 -40.49
C ILE A 238 13.10 -2.01 -40.78
N LEU A 239 14.01 -2.03 -39.81
CA LEU A 239 15.37 -1.49 -39.96
C LEU A 239 16.26 -2.34 -40.88
N GLN A 240 16.02 -3.65 -40.97
CA GLN A 240 16.67 -4.51 -41.96
C GLN A 240 16.29 -4.13 -43.39
N GLN A 241 15.05 -3.67 -43.60
CA GLN A 241 14.58 -3.20 -44.91
C GLN A 241 14.97 -1.75 -45.19
N ASP A 242 14.82 -0.86 -44.20
CA ASP A 242 15.16 0.56 -44.26
C ASP A 242 15.87 1.00 -42.97
N GLY A 243 17.20 0.96 -43.00
CA GLY A 243 18.04 1.33 -41.86
C GLY A 243 17.93 2.80 -41.43
N ARG A 244 17.23 3.66 -42.20
CA ARG A 244 16.99 5.07 -41.86
C ARG A 244 15.54 5.35 -41.48
N ASN A 245 14.73 4.32 -41.23
CA ASN A 245 13.33 4.50 -40.87
C ASN A 245 13.19 5.21 -39.51
N LEU A 246 12.84 6.50 -39.55
CA LEU A 246 12.71 7.35 -38.36
C LEU A 246 11.74 6.79 -37.32
N LYS A 247 10.66 6.11 -37.75
CA LYS A 247 9.63 5.63 -36.82
C LYS A 247 10.11 4.40 -36.04
N ALA A 248 10.83 3.49 -36.68
CA ALA A 248 11.44 2.36 -35.99
C ALA A 248 12.52 2.84 -35.02
N ILE A 249 13.40 3.76 -35.43
CA ILE A 249 14.40 4.37 -34.54
C ILE A 249 13.73 5.08 -33.35
N GLN A 250 12.64 5.83 -33.58
CA GLN A 250 11.89 6.49 -32.51
C GLN A 250 11.33 5.48 -31.50
N VAL A 251 10.78 4.35 -31.96
CA VAL A 251 10.24 3.32 -31.07
C VAL A 251 11.35 2.64 -30.27
N LEU A 252 12.51 2.36 -30.87
CA LEU A 252 13.68 1.86 -30.15
C LEU A 252 14.15 2.86 -29.08
N ALA A 253 14.23 4.14 -29.41
CA ALA A 253 14.60 5.18 -28.45
C ALA A 253 13.60 5.27 -27.29
N ILE A 254 12.29 5.19 -27.59
CA ILE A 254 11.25 5.15 -26.55
C ILE A 254 11.44 3.93 -25.66
N HIS A 255 11.65 2.74 -26.24
CA HIS A 255 11.88 1.52 -25.47
C HIS A 255 13.09 1.68 -24.53
N THR A 256 14.22 2.17 -25.02
CA THR A 256 15.42 2.35 -24.19
C THR A 256 15.19 3.33 -23.04
N ILE A 257 14.41 4.40 -23.27
CA ILE A 257 14.06 5.37 -22.21
C ILE A 257 13.07 4.76 -21.21
N VAL A 258 12.06 4.06 -21.70
CA VAL A 258 10.90 3.58 -20.93
C VAL A 258 11.18 2.30 -20.17
N MET A 259 11.98 1.39 -20.73
CA MET A 259 12.21 0.04 -20.18
C MET A 259 13.61 -0.12 -19.60
N ASP A 260 14.64 0.25 -20.37
CA ASP A 260 16.04 -0.02 -20.01
C ASP A 260 16.55 1.00 -18.98
N GLY A 261 15.93 2.18 -18.92
CA GLY A 261 16.17 3.14 -17.83
C GLY A 261 17.58 3.70 -17.81
N ASP A 262 18.25 3.82 -18.96
CA ASP A 262 19.57 4.45 -19.10
C ASP A 262 19.46 5.97 -18.85
N LEU A 263 19.17 6.34 -17.60
CA LEU A 263 18.89 7.69 -17.12
C LEU A 263 20.13 8.52 -16.82
N VAL A 264 21.30 8.00 -17.19
CA VAL A 264 22.47 8.82 -17.48
C VAL A 264 22.20 9.76 -18.68
N LYS A 265 21.01 9.72 -19.34
CA LYS A 265 20.77 10.44 -20.61
C LYS A 265 19.52 11.34 -20.71
N VAL A 266 18.44 11.19 -19.95
CA VAL A 266 17.20 11.97 -20.24
C VAL A 266 17.27 13.44 -19.79
N SER A 267 17.98 13.73 -18.70
CA SER A 267 18.28 15.10 -18.24
C SER A 267 19.77 15.43 -18.29
N ASN A 268 20.54 14.63 -19.04
CA ASN A 268 21.99 14.81 -19.12
C ASN A 268 22.28 16.13 -19.86
N PRO A 269 23.08 17.04 -19.27
CA PRO A 269 23.54 18.23 -19.95
C PRO A 269 24.10 17.92 -21.36
N GLU A 270 24.68 16.74 -21.60
CA GLU A 270 25.19 16.32 -22.90
C GLU A 270 24.09 16.17 -23.98
N ILE A 271 22.93 15.60 -23.65
CA ILE A 271 21.82 15.45 -24.62
C ILE A 271 21.12 16.78 -24.85
N LEU A 272 20.93 17.57 -23.79
CA LEU A 272 20.41 18.93 -23.93
C LEU A 272 21.37 19.80 -24.78
N GLN A 273 22.69 19.62 -24.62
CA GLN A 273 23.71 20.26 -25.46
C GLN A 273 23.71 19.75 -26.90
N LEU A 274 23.41 18.47 -27.15
CA LEU A 274 23.28 17.93 -28.50
C LEU A 274 22.01 18.42 -29.22
N LEU A 275 20.89 18.53 -28.50
CA LEU A 275 19.61 18.98 -29.06
C LEU A 275 19.61 20.48 -29.43
N THR A 276 20.34 21.30 -28.68
CA THR A 276 20.39 22.76 -28.88
C THR A 276 20.85 23.16 -30.30
N PRO A 277 21.95 22.62 -30.86
CA PRO A 277 22.34 22.88 -32.27
C PRO A 277 21.36 22.32 -33.31
N PHE A 278 20.54 21.33 -32.98
CA PHE A 278 19.51 20.83 -33.90
C PHE A 278 18.31 21.78 -33.95
N THR A 279 17.84 22.27 -32.81
CA THR A 279 16.76 23.28 -32.74
C THR A 279 17.20 24.61 -33.33
N GLU A 280 18.46 25.04 -33.13
CA GLU A 280 19.03 26.22 -33.79
C GLU A 280 19.02 26.07 -35.32
N ARG A 281 19.43 24.91 -35.84
CA ARG A 281 19.38 24.62 -37.28
C ARG A 281 17.94 24.60 -37.78
N ALA A 282 16.99 24.04 -37.03
CA ALA A 282 15.57 24.07 -37.39
C ALA A 282 15.04 25.50 -37.46
N TYR A 283 15.36 26.34 -36.48
CA TYR A 283 14.97 27.75 -36.46
C TYR A 283 15.60 28.53 -37.63
N SER A 284 16.86 28.25 -37.98
CA SER A 284 17.53 28.89 -39.13
C SER A 284 16.85 28.59 -40.48
N LYS A 285 16.19 27.43 -40.60
CA LYS A 285 15.45 27.03 -41.81
C LYS A 285 14.02 27.56 -41.85
N ALA A 286 13.45 27.92 -40.71
CA ALA A 286 12.09 28.46 -40.57
C ALA A 286 12.08 29.64 -39.57
N PRO A 287 12.73 30.77 -39.91
CA PRO A 287 12.78 31.93 -39.03
C PRO A 287 11.36 32.50 -38.84
N GLY A 288 10.96 32.71 -37.59
CA GLY A 288 9.60 33.16 -37.26
C GLY A 288 8.57 32.05 -37.02
N ASN A 289 9.00 30.79 -36.85
CA ASN A 289 8.11 29.76 -36.29
C ASN A 289 8.10 29.85 -34.75
N ALA A 290 6.97 30.22 -34.17
CA ALA A 290 6.79 30.37 -32.72
C ALA A 290 7.01 29.05 -31.96
N ASP A 291 6.62 27.90 -32.53
CA ASP A 291 6.76 26.59 -31.88
C ASP A 291 8.24 26.21 -31.69
N VAL A 292 9.07 26.48 -32.71
CA VAL A 292 10.51 26.19 -32.66
C VAL A 292 11.23 27.12 -31.69
N ALA A 293 10.82 28.38 -31.61
CA ALA A 293 11.33 29.34 -30.62
C ALA A 293 10.93 28.94 -29.18
N ASN A 294 9.71 28.44 -28.99
CA ASN A 294 9.23 27.94 -27.71
C ASN A 294 10.01 26.72 -27.23
N GLU A 295 10.25 25.74 -28.10
CA GLU A 295 11.10 24.57 -27.81
C GLU A 295 12.54 24.96 -27.46
N MET A 296 13.10 25.98 -28.12
CA MET A 296 14.42 26.52 -27.78
C MET A 296 14.44 27.12 -26.37
N GLY A 297 13.40 27.89 -26.01
CA GLY A 297 13.21 28.40 -24.66
C GLY A 297 13.13 27.29 -23.61
N TYR A 298 12.39 26.22 -23.91
CA TYR A 298 12.24 25.06 -23.03
C TYR A 298 13.56 24.31 -22.79
N LEU A 299 14.32 24.00 -23.85
CA LEU A 299 15.63 23.35 -23.73
C LEU A 299 16.62 24.17 -22.89
N LEU A 300 16.64 25.50 -23.06
CA LEU A 300 17.51 26.39 -22.29
C LEU A 300 17.07 26.52 -20.84
N SER A 301 15.76 26.46 -20.58
CA SER A 301 15.19 26.41 -19.23
C SER A 301 15.64 25.16 -18.48
N LEU A 302 15.62 23.99 -19.14
CA LEU A 302 16.15 22.73 -18.59
C LEU A 302 17.67 22.79 -18.31
N GLN A 303 18.44 23.54 -19.11
CA GLN A 303 19.87 23.81 -18.86
C GLN A 303 20.11 24.82 -17.72
N LYS A 304 19.06 25.30 -17.04
CA LYS A 304 19.11 26.36 -16.02
C LYS A 304 19.65 27.71 -16.54
N LYS A 305 19.63 27.93 -17.86
CA LYS A 305 20.00 29.21 -18.49
C LYS A 305 18.77 30.12 -18.62
N THR A 306 18.19 30.48 -17.47
CA THR A 306 16.90 31.21 -17.38
C THR A 306 16.89 32.50 -18.22
N LYS A 307 17.95 33.30 -18.16
CA LYS A 307 18.05 34.56 -18.93
C LYS A 307 17.99 34.38 -20.45
N GLU A 308 18.60 33.32 -20.98
CA GLU A 308 18.56 33.03 -22.41
C GLU A 308 17.20 32.45 -22.81
N ALA A 309 16.63 31.57 -21.98
CA ALA A 309 15.29 31.03 -22.16
C ALA A 309 14.23 32.14 -22.23
N THR A 310 14.28 33.14 -21.33
CA THR A 310 13.39 34.32 -21.32
C THR A 310 13.42 35.06 -22.66
N ARG A 311 14.60 35.22 -23.29
CA ARG A 311 14.73 35.87 -24.61
C ARG A 311 14.01 35.08 -25.70
N TRP A 312 14.16 33.76 -25.71
CA TRP A 312 13.50 32.90 -26.70
C TRP A 312 11.99 32.83 -26.52
N TYR A 313 11.51 32.75 -25.27
CA TYR A 313 10.08 32.85 -25.00
C TYR A 313 9.52 34.22 -25.43
N SER A 314 10.23 35.32 -25.17
CA SER A 314 9.81 36.64 -25.65
C SER A 314 9.80 36.74 -27.18
N ALA A 315 10.75 36.08 -27.87
CA ALA A 315 10.78 36.03 -29.32
C ALA A 315 9.60 35.23 -29.91
N ALA A 316 9.22 34.12 -29.25
CA ALA A 316 8.04 33.36 -29.61
C ALA A 316 6.76 34.22 -29.45
N LEU A 317 6.64 34.96 -28.34
CA LEU A 317 5.48 35.83 -28.06
C LEU A 317 5.39 37.05 -28.99
N ASN A 318 6.52 37.60 -29.43
CA ASN A 318 6.53 38.66 -30.44
C ASN A 318 6.02 38.15 -31.81
N THR A 319 6.12 36.85 -32.06
CA THR A 319 5.63 36.21 -33.29
C THR A 319 4.16 35.82 -33.15
N ASP A 320 3.81 35.21 -32.02
CA ASP A 320 2.44 34.81 -31.66
C ASP A 320 2.13 35.22 -30.22
N ILE A 321 1.43 36.34 -30.07
CA ILE A 321 1.04 36.92 -28.79
C ILE A 321 0.07 35.99 -28.02
N SER A 322 -0.62 35.10 -28.73
CA SER A 322 -1.59 34.17 -28.14
C SER A 322 -1.01 32.83 -27.70
N SER A 323 0.31 32.62 -27.86
CA SER A 323 0.97 31.36 -27.53
C SER A 323 1.05 31.14 -26.01
N VAL A 324 0.12 30.35 -25.48
CA VAL A 324 0.07 29.99 -24.05
C VAL A 324 1.31 29.23 -23.56
N PRO A 325 1.90 28.26 -24.31
CA PRO A 325 3.11 27.57 -23.89
C PRO A 325 4.32 28.50 -23.70
N ALA A 326 4.46 29.53 -24.55
CA ALA A 326 5.54 30.50 -24.42
C ALA A 326 5.35 31.42 -23.20
N LEU A 327 4.11 31.81 -22.87
CA LEU A 327 3.80 32.53 -21.63
C LEU A 327 4.04 31.67 -20.38
N ALA A 328 3.62 30.40 -20.39
CA ALA A 328 3.87 29.47 -19.29
C ALA A 328 5.37 29.27 -19.04
N GLY A 329 6.16 29.12 -20.12
CA GLY A 329 7.62 29.03 -20.06
C GLY A 329 8.28 30.29 -19.48
N LEU A 330 7.78 31.48 -19.84
CA LEU A 330 8.24 32.76 -19.31
C LEU A 330 7.97 32.88 -17.80
N ILE A 331 6.75 32.56 -17.36
CA ILE A 331 6.35 32.58 -15.94
C ILE A 331 7.21 31.59 -15.15
N ARG A 332 7.46 30.39 -15.69
CA ARG A 332 8.36 29.41 -15.06
C ARG A 332 9.76 29.99 -14.85
N CYS A 333 10.33 30.68 -15.85
CA CYS A 333 11.63 31.32 -15.73
C CYS A 333 11.64 32.43 -14.64
N GLN A 334 10.59 33.26 -14.58
CA GLN A 334 10.44 34.29 -13.55
C GLN A 334 10.31 33.70 -12.14
N LEU A 335 9.56 32.60 -11.99
CA LEU A 335 9.46 31.88 -10.72
C LEU A 335 10.80 31.28 -10.31
N MET A 336 11.61 30.79 -11.25
CA MET A 336 12.97 30.29 -10.98
C MET A 336 13.92 31.41 -10.54
N ASP A 337 13.85 32.58 -11.18
CA ASP A 337 14.67 33.76 -10.87
C ASP A 337 14.19 34.53 -9.61
N GLY A 338 13.09 34.10 -8.97
CA GLY A 338 12.56 34.69 -7.74
C GLY A 338 11.69 35.94 -7.94
N GLN A 339 11.30 36.25 -9.18
CA GLN A 339 10.48 37.41 -9.53
C GLN A 339 8.99 37.13 -9.31
N LEU A 340 8.60 36.91 -8.05
CA LEU A 340 7.24 36.45 -7.68
C LEU A 340 6.12 37.44 -8.05
N GLN A 341 6.42 38.74 -8.08
CA GLN A 341 5.42 39.76 -8.37
C GLN A 341 5.08 39.82 -9.87
N GLU A 342 6.10 39.73 -10.73
CA GLU A 342 5.90 39.71 -12.19
C GLU A 342 5.17 38.44 -12.63
N ALA A 343 5.55 37.29 -12.08
CA ALA A 343 4.89 36.02 -12.33
C ALA A 343 3.41 36.05 -11.90
N ALA A 344 3.10 36.69 -10.78
CA ALA A 344 1.72 36.85 -10.31
C ALA A 344 0.87 37.70 -11.25
N ASN A 345 1.40 38.85 -11.69
CA ASN A 345 0.70 39.75 -12.60
C ASN A 345 0.44 39.06 -13.96
N GLN A 346 1.40 38.27 -14.47
CA GLN A 346 1.25 37.53 -15.72
C GLN A 346 0.23 36.39 -15.61
N LEU A 347 0.18 35.68 -14.47
CA LEU A 347 -0.83 34.65 -14.21
C LEU A 347 -2.25 35.24 -14.08
N GLU A 348 -2.38 36.42 -13.47
CA GLU A 348 -3.66 37.11 -13.34
C GLU A 348 -4.18 37.60 -14.71
N PHE A 349 -3.31 38.20 -15.51
CA PHE A 349 -3.61 38.59 -16.89
C PHE A 349 -4.07 37.40 -17.75
N LEU A 350 -3.40 36.25 -17.65
CA LEU A 350 -3.79 35.03 -18.35
C LEU A 350 -5.18 34.53 -17.93
N ARG A 351 -5.51 34.61 -16.64
CA ARG A 351 -6.81 34.22 -16.11
C ARG A 351 -7.93 35.09 -16.66
N GLU A 352 -7.68 36.39 -16.86
CA GLU A 352 -8.65 37.33 -17.43
C GLU A 352 -8.87 37.12 -18.93
N ILE A 353 -7.81 36.79 -19.69
CA ILE A 353 -7.89 36.64 -21.15
C ILE A 353 -8.38 35.26 -21.59
N HIS A 354 -8.01 34.20 -20.86
CA HIS A 354 -8.25 32.82 -21.24
C HIS A 354 -9.12 32.07 -20.21
N GLN A 355 -10.27 32.65 -19.83
CA GLN A 355 -11.27 32.00 -18.95
C GLN A 355 -11.74 30.61 -19.44
N SER A 356 -11.45 30.24 -20.70
CA SER A 356 -11.92 29.03 -21.37
C SER A 356 -10.88 27.91 -21.55
N ILE A 357 -9.61 28.09 -21.18
CA ILE A 357 -8.58 27.05 -21.36
C ILE A 357 -7.88 26.75 -20.04
N GLY A 358 -8.41 25.75 -19.32
CA GLY A 358 -7.73 25.10 -18.20
C GLY A 358 -6.54 24.28 -18.70
N GLN A 359 -5.39 24.91 -18.88
CA GLN A 359 -4.14 24.18 -19.09
C GLN A 359 -3.55 23.74 -17.74
N SER A 360 -3.26 22.45 -17.62
CA SER A 360 -2.70 21.83 -16.40
C SER A 360 -1.43 22.54 -15.90
N GLU A 361 -0.57 22.97 -16.83
CA GLU A 361 0.69 23.63 -16.53
C GLU A 361 0.52 25.02 -15.88
N LEU A 362 -0.50 25.80 -16.26
CA LEU A 362 -0.75 27.12 -15.66
C LEU A 362 -1.22 27.01 -14.21
N VAL A 363 -2.10 26.05 -13.92
CA VAL A 363 -2.58 25.79 -12.56
C VAL A 363 -1.44 25.30 -11.67
N LEU A 364 -0.51 24.51 -12.20
CA LEU A 364 0.71 24.12 -11.47
C LEU A 364 1.62 25.33 -11.18
N LEU A 365 1.81 26.25 -12.12
CA LEU A 365 2.59 27.48 -11.89
C LEU A 365 1.95 28.36 -10.81
N GLN A 366 0.62 28.41 -10.74
CA GLN A 366 -0.09 29.08 -9.67
C GLN A 366 0.14 28.42 -8.31
N ALA A 367 0.09 27.08 -8.24
CA ALA A 367 0.41 26.34 -7.02
C ALA A 367 1.86 26.58 -6.57
N LEU A 368 2.82 26.64 -7.51
CA LEU A 368 4.22 26.96 -7.25
C LEU A 368 4.40 28.39 -6.70
N LEU A 369 3.71 29.38 -7.27
CA LEU A 369 3.73 30.76 -6.77
C LEU A 369 3.19 30.84 -5.34
N VAL A 370 2.08 30.16 -5.07
CA VAL A 370 1.42 30.12 -3.75
C VAL A 370 2.33 29.44 -2.72
N HIS A 371 2.99 28.34 -3.08
CA HIS A 371 3.98 27.68 -2.25
C HIS A 371 5.19 28.58 -1.94
N LYS A 372 5.75 29.25 -2.96
CA LYS A 372 6.87 30.20 -2.75
C LYS A 372 6.50 31.43 -1.92
N ARG A 373 5.22 31.76 -1.79
CA ARG A 373 4.70 32.81 -0.90
C ARG A 373 4.45 32.32 0.54
N GLY A 374 4.74 31.05 0.85
CA GLY A 374 4.61 30.48 2.19
C GLY A 374 3.20 30.04 2.56
N ALA A 375 2.30 29.86 1.59
CA ALA A 375 0.95 29.40 1.87
C ALA A 375 0.91 27.90 2.28
N GLY A 376 0.01 27.56 3.20
CA GLY A 376 -0.16 26.20 3.71
C GLY A 376 -0.85 25.23 2.74
N LEU A 377 -0.81 23.94 3.09
CA LEU A 377 -1.34 22.82 2.28
C LEU A 377 -2.83 22.98 1.90
N ALA A 378 -3.64 23.64 2.73
CA ALA A 378 -5.08 23.80 2.50
C ALA A 378 -5.41 24.61 1.24
N VAL A 379 -4.62 25.64 0.92
CA VAL A 379 -4.80 26.47 -0.29
C VAL A 379 -4.18 25.80 -1.51
N MET A 380 -3.08 25.06 -1.32
CA MET A 380 -2.34 24.42 -2.40
C MET A 380 -3.02 23.13 -2.91
N SER A 381 -3.58 22.31 -2.03
CA SER A 381 -4.18 21.02 -2.38
C SER A 381 -5.27 21.07 -3.46
N PRO A 382 -6.23 22.03 -3.46
CA PRO A 382 -7.23 22.10 -4.53
C PRO A 382 -6.61 22.46 -5.89
N LEU A 383 -5.61 23.36 -5.92
CA LEU A 383 -4.92 23.76 -7.14
C LEU A 383 -4.13 22.58 -7.74
N LEU A 384 -3.41 21.82 -6.91
CA LEU A 384 -2.67 20.65 -7.39
C LEU A 384 -3.61 19.55 -7.90
N LYS A 385 -4.75 19.35 -7.24
CA LYS A 385 -5.77 18.41 -7.71
C LYS A 385 -6.32 18.82 -9.07
N GLU A 386 -6.73 20.07 -9.23
CA GLU A 386 -7.23 20.61 -10.49
C GLU A 386 -6.19 20.49 -11.61
N ALA A 387 -4.92 20.82 -11.34
CA ALA A 387 -3.82 20.67 -12.30
C ALA A 387 -3.67 19.22 -12.78
N THR A 388 -3.74 18.25 -11.86
CA THR A 388 -3.64 16.82 -12.21
C THR A 388 -4.86 16.30 -12.95
N ASP A 389 -6.07 16.74 -12.58
CA ASP A 389 -7.31 16.32 -13.24
C ASP A 389 -7.33 16.79 -14.70
N LEU A 390 -6.91 18.02 -14.97
CA LEU A 390 -6.74 18.57 -16.32
C LEU A 390 -5.67 17.83 -17.12
N HIS A 391 -4.54 17.47 -16.48
CA HIS A 391 -3.45 16.74 -17.11
C HIS A 391 -3.88 15.36 -17.60
N PHE A 392 -4.52 14.57 -16.72
CA PHE A 392 -4.99 13.24 -17.09
C PHE A 392 -6.22 13.25 -17.98
N LEU A 393 -7.01 14.33 -18.01
CA LEU A 393 -8.10 14.48 -18.96
C LEU A 393 -7.60 14.44 -20.41
N ASP A 394 -6.46 15.07 -20.72
CA ASP A 394 -5.87 15.03 -22.07
C ASP A 394 -5.28 13.66 -22.44
N LEU A 395 -4.93 12.84 -21.44
CA LEU A 395 -4.40 11.49 -21.65
C LEU A 395 -5.49 10.41 -21.85
N ARG A 396 -6.74 10.68 -21.44
CA ARG A 396 -7.83 9.69 -21.51
C ARG A 396 -8.18 9.32 -22.95
N GLY A 397 -8.23 8.01 -23.24
CA GLY A 397 -8.67 7.47 -24.53
C GLY A 397 -7.61 7.51 -25.64
N ARG A 398 -6.37 7.93 -25.36
CA ARG A 398 -5.28 7.90 -26.35
C ARG A 398 -4.53 6.57 -26.30
N PRO A 399 -4.22 5.94 -27.45
CA PRO A 399 -3.40 4.74 -27.48
C PRO A 399 -1.94 5.06 -27.15
N MET A 400 -1.23 4.09 -26.58
CA MET A 400 0.18 4.23 -26.25
C MET A 400 1.03 4.42 -27.51
N GLY A 401 1.89 5.44 -27.48
CA GLY A 401 2.72 5.86 -28.60
C GLY A 401 3.55 7.10 -28.27
N PRO A 402 4.33 7.63 -29.23
CA PRO A 402 5.19 8.79 -28.98
C PRO A 402 4.44 10.02 -28.46
N ASP A 403 3.24 10.29 -28.97
CA ASP A 403 2.37 11.40 -28.53
C ASP A 403 1.87 11.20 -27.09
N TYR A 404 1.57 9.96 -26.70
CA TYR A 404 1.16 9.63 -25.34
C TYR A 404 2.29 9.92 -24.34
N PHE A 405 3.52 9.47 -24.63
CA PHE A 405 4.67 9.73 -23.75
C PHE A 405 5.06 11.21 -23.69
N HIS A 406 4.93 11.93 -24.80
CA HIS A 406 5.15 13.37 -24.82
C HIS A 406 4.16 14.11 -23.92
N ARG A 407 2.87 13.75 -23.97
CA ARG A 407 1.82 14.34 -23.12
C ARG A 407 1.85 13.85 -21.68
N LEU A 408 2.38 12.66 -21.40
CA LEU A 408 2.51 12.13 -20.03
C LEU A 408 3.34 13.08 -19.16
N HIS A 409 4.37 13.69 -19.76
CA HIS A 409 5.21 14.74 -19.17
C HIS A 409 5.62 14.44 -17.70
N PRO A 410 6.51 13.45 -17.45
CA PRO A 410 6.86 13.01 -16.10
C PRO A 410 7.34 14.14 -15.16
N ASP A 411 8.06 15.14 -15.68
CA ASP A 411 8.53 16.28 -14.88
C ASP A 411 7.39 17.09 -14.25
N PHE A 412 6.22 17.14 -14.89
CA PHE A 412 5.03 17.80 -14.33
C PHE A 412 4.52 17.01 -13.12
N ILE A 413 4.46 15.68 -13.26
CA ILE A 413 4.04 14.77 -12.21
C ILE A 413 5.01 14.82 -11.02
N PHE A 414 6.32 14.78 -11.28
CA PHE A 414 7.32 14.89 -10.22
C PHE A 414 7.29 16.23 -9.50
N GLN A 415 7.03 17.34 -10.19
CA GLN A 415 6.85 18.65 -9.54
C GLN A 415 5.63 18.66 -8.60
N VAL A 416 4.49 18.10 -9.03
CA VAL A 416 3.31 17.96 -8.17
C VAL A 416 3.63 17.12 -6.93
N VAL A 417 4.26 15.96 -7.12
CA VAL A 417 4.63 15.06 -6.03
C VAL A 417 5.60 15.73 -5.05
N ASN A 418 6.65 16.40 -5.55
CA ASN A 418 7.62 17.11 -4.72
C ASN A 418 6.98 18.25 -3.92
N LEU A 419 6.01 18.97 -4.48
CA LEU A 419 5.27 19.99 -3.74
C LEU A 419 4.48 19.41 -2.59
N TYR A 420 3.77 18.29 -2.79
CA TYR A 420 3.11 17.60 -1.68
C TYR A 420 4.10 17.08 -0.65
N LEU A 421 5.17 16.40 -1.09
CA LEU A 421 6.20 15.83 -0.20
C LEU A 421 6.90 16.88 0.67
N SER A 422 7.01 18.13 0.21
CA SER A 422 7.60 19.22 1.01
C SER A 422 6.86 19.46 2.35
N PHE A 423 5.58 19.13 2.44
CA PHE A 423 4.77 19.25 3.66
C PHE A 423 4.81 18.01 4.56
N PHE A 424 5.37 16.88 4.10
CA PHE A 424 5.39 15.62 4.82
C PHE A 424 6.83 15.19 5.13
N GLN A 425 7.25 15.33 6.40
CA GLN A 425 8.64 15.01 6.80
C GLN A 425 8.79 13.80 7.72
N LYS A 426 7.71 13.35 8.35
CA LYS A 426 7.72 12.19 9.24
C LYS A 426 6.78 11.11 8.70
N PRO A 427 7.17 9.83 8.75
CA PRO A 427 6.28 8.75 8.36
C PRO A 427 5.10 8.66 9.32
N LEU A 428 3.94 8.23 8.80
CA LEU A 428 2.75 7.99 9.59
C LEU A 428 2.97 6.80 10.52
N THR A 429 2.56 6.94 11.79
CA THR A 429 2.56 5.83 12.74
C THR A 429 1.40 4.88 12.45
N ALA A 430 1.59 3.58 12.72
CA ALA A 430 0.62 2.54 12.44
C ALA A 430 -0.78 2.88 12.99
N GLY A 431 -1.77 3.00 12.09
CA GLY A 431 -3.15 3.35 12.40
C GLY A 431 -3.59 4.77 12.06
N GLN A 432 -2.69 5.64 11.61
CA GLN A 432 -3.09 6.96 11.11
C GLN A 432 -3.66 6.85 9.68
N PRO A 433 -4.77 7.55 9.35
CA PRO A 433 -5.29 7.58 7.99
C PRO A 433 -4.32 8.32 7.08
N VAL A 434 -4.07 7.76 5.88
CA VAL A 434 -3.20 8.37 4.89
C VAL A 434 -3.82 9.71 4.44
N PRO A 435 -3.12 10.85 4.62
CA PRO A 435 -3.58 12.16 4.15
C PRO A 435 -3.87 12.14 2.65
N PHE A 436 -4.88 12.91 2.23
CA PHE A 436 -5.27 13.04 0.82
C PHE A 436 -4.06 13.34 -0.08
N GLY A 437 -3.15 14.23 0.34
CA GLY A 437 -1.96 14.59 -0.44
C GLY A 437 -1.07 13.39 -0.79
N LEU A 438 -0.79 12.50 0.17
CA LEU A 438 0.02 11.28 -0.06
C LEU A 438 -0.74 10.27 -0.94
N SER A 439 -2.03 10.07 -0.68
CA SER A 439 -2.87 9.19 -1.52
C SER A 439 -2.97 9.69 -2.96
N HIS A 440 -3.12 11.01 -3.15
CA HIS A 440 -3.18 11.64 -4.47
C HIS A 440 -1.85 11.52 -5.21
N CYS A 441 -0.72 11.71 -4.51
CA CYS A 441 0.61 11.47 -5.09
C CYS A 441 0.78 10.04 -5.60
N GLY A 442 0.38 9.04 -4.80
CA GLY A 442 0.45 7.63 -5.22
C GLY A 442 -0.38 7.37 -6.48
N MET A 443 -1.61 7.89 -6.54
CA MET A 443 -2.50 7.73 -7.69
C MET A 443 -1.96 8.41 -8.96
N VAL A 444 -1.41 9.62 -8.83
CA VAL A 444 -0.85 10.41 -9.95
C VAL A 444 0.46 9.83 -10.47
N LEU A 445 1.26 9.22 -9.59
CA LEU A 445 2.56 8.63 -9.93
C LEU A 445 2.44 7.22 -10.52
N GLN A 446 1.37 6.49 -10.20
CA GLN A 446 1.14 5.11 -10.66
C GLN A 446 1.23 4.95 -12.19
N PRO A 447 0.62 5.81 -13.04
CA PRO A 447 0.77 5.72 -14.50
C PRO A 447 2.23 5.84 -14.96
N VAL A 448 3.05 6.66 -14.30
CA VAL A 448 4.47 6.81 -14.67
C VAL A 448 5.25 5.53 -14.36
N VAL A 449 5.05 4.97 -13.16
CA VAL A 449 5.74 3.72 -12.75
C VAL A 449 5.30 2.53 -13.62
N GLN A 450 4.04 2.47 -14.02
CA GLN A 450 3.51 1.39 -14.87
C GLN A 450 3.93 1.54 -16.34
N MET A 451 3.85 2.75 -16.89
CA MET A 451 4.10 2.99 -18.32
C MET A 451 5.56 3.25 -18.64
N ALA A 452 6.36 3.69 -17.65
CA ALA A 452 7.77 4.01 -17.76
C ALA A 452 8.58 3.43 -16.58
N PRO A 453 8.67 2.09 -16.43
CA PRO A 453 9.38 1.44 -15.32
C PRO A 453 10.89 1.72 -15.29
N GLY A 454 11.50 2.00 -16.45
CA GLY A 454 12.87 2.45 -16.56
C GLY A 454 13.12 3.83 -15.97
N LEU A 455 12.07 4.64 -15.76
CA LEU A 455 12.18 5.93 -15.09
C LEU A 455 12.28 5.76 -13.57
N LEU A 456 13.50 5.45 -13.11
CA LEU A 456 13.80 5.14 -11.71
C LEU A 456 13.36 6.22 -10.73
N LEU A 457 13.36 7.50 -11.14
CA LEU A 457 12.87 8.61 -10.32
C LEU A 457 11.40 8.44 -9.91
N GLY A 458 10.58 7.83 -10.77
CA GLY A 458 9.19 7.49 -10.43
C GLY A 458 9.08 6.40 -9.36
N ALA A 459 9.88 5.34 -9.47
CA ALA A 459 9.94 4.29 -8.46
C ALA A 459 10.50 4.80 -7.12
N TYR A 460 11.51 5.67 -7.15
CA TYR A 460 12.05 6.35 -5.97
C TYR A 460 11.00 7.21 -5.26
N HIS A 461 10.27 8.06 -5.99
CA HIS A 461 9.19 8.85 -5.41
C HIS A 461 8.07 7.96 -4.85
N MET A 462 7.75 6.83 -5.50
CA MET A 462 6.78 5.87 -4.98
C MET A 462 7.27 5.26 -3.67
N ALA A 463 8.55 4.86 -3.58
CA ALA A 463 9.15 4.38 -2.34
C ALA A 463 9.05 5.41 -1.22
N HIS A 464 9.34 6.69 -1.52
CA HIS A 464 9.24 7.77 -0.54
C HIS A 464 7.80 7.97 -0.05
N ILE A 465 6.81 7.92 -0.95
CA ILE A 465 5.38 8.02 -0.59
C ILE A 465 4.96 6.82 0.27
N MET A 466 5.35 5.60 -0.08
CA MET A 466 5.02 4.39 0.69
C MET A 466 5.63 4.43 2.09
N PHE A 467 6.89 4.85 2.21
CA PHE A 467 7.55 5.06 3.50
C PHE A 467 6.80 6.10 4.34
N LEU A 468 6.47 7.26 3.77
CA LEU A 468 5.70 8.29 4.49
C LEU A 468 4.29 7.84 4.84
N SER A 469 3.69 6.95 4.04
CA SER A 469 2.40 6.32 4.29
C SER A 469 2.42 5.28 5.42
N GLY A 470 3.60 4.93 5.92
CA GLY A 470 3.79 3.93 6.98
C GLY A 470 3.96 2.49 6.47
N ASP A 471 4.12 2.29 5.16
CA ASP A 471 4.37 0.99 4.53
C ASP A 471 5.85 0.86 4.12
N SER A 472 6.69 0.53 5.11
CA SER A 472 8.13 0.33 4.89
C SER A 472 8.44 -0.88 3.97
N GLN A 473 7.59 -1.91 3.96
CA GLN A 473 7.83 -3.12 3.16
C GLN A 473 7.67 -2.84 1.67
N SER A 474 6.57 -2.19 1.28
CA SER A 474 6.38 -1.78 -0.13
C SER A 474 7.42 -0.74 -0.54
N ALA A 475 7.80 0.17 0.36
CA ALA A 475 8.88 1.11 0.09
C ALA A 475 10.20 0.40 -0.21
N GLN A 476 10.56 -0.62 0.56
CA GLN A 476 11.78 -1.40 0.35
C GLN A 476 11.78 -2.12 -1.01
N GLN A 477 10.65 -2.71 -1.42
CA GLN A 477 10.51 -3.37 -2.74
C GLN A 477 10.80 -2.41 -3.90
N PHE A 478 10.30 -1.17 -3.84
CA PHE A 478 10.59 -0.16 -4.86
C PHE A 478 12.05 0.30 -4.85
N LEU A 479 12.71 0.35 -3.68
CA LEU A 479 14.13 0.66 -3.60
C LEU A 479 15.00 -0.46 -4.16
N ASP A 480 14.69 -1.71 -3.83
CA ASP A 480 15.40 -2.88 -4.35
C ASP A 480 15.30 -2.91 -5.88
N PHE A 481 14.11 -2.62 -6.43
CA PHE A 481 13.90 -2.47 -7.88
C PHE A 481 14.77 -1.35 -8.52
N CYS A 482 15.03 -0.26 -7.80
CA CYS A 482 15.93 0.79 -8.27
C CYS A 482 17.40 0.33 -8.25
N LEU A 483 17.81 -0.33 -7.16
CA LEU A 483 19.19 -0.81 -6.97
C LEU A 483 19.57 -1.94 -7.92
N GLU A 484 18.63 -2.80 -8.30
CA GLU A 484 18.83 -3.86 -9.30
C GLU A 484 19.18 -3.29 -10.69
N ARG A 485 18.67 -2.09 -11.02
CA ARG A 485 18.95 -1.42 -12.31
C ARG A 485 20.16 -0.51 -12.25
N ASP A 486 20.24 0.33 -11.22
CA ASP A 486 21.34 1.26 -11.04
C ASP A 486 21.73 1.38 -9.55
N PRO A 487 22.79 0.68 -9.12
CA PRO A 487 23.28 0.74 -7.74
C PRO A 487 24.02 2.06 -7.43
N THR A 488 24.31 2.90 -8.43
CA THR A 488 25.13 4.11 -8.25
C THR A 488 24.34 5.31 -7.70
N ILE A 489 23.01 5.22 -7.67
CA ILE A 489 22.12 6.32 -7.28
C ILE A 489 22.18 6.54 -5.76
N ALA A 490 22.84 7.62 -5.37
CA ALA A 490 23.00 8.04 -3.99
C ALA A 490 21.68 8.22 -3.22
N GLU A 491 20.69 8.86 -3.83
CA GLU A 491 19.41 9.20 -3.16
C GLU A 491 18.65 7.94 -2.71
N VAL A 492 18.75 6.84 -3.46
CA VAL A 492 18.12 5.55 -3.14
C VAL A 492 18.74 4.96 -1.87
N HIS A 493 20.07 4.97 -1.76
CA HIS A 493 20.79 4.51 -0.56
C HIS A 493 20.46 5.38 0.66
N LEU A 494 20.31 6.69 0.49
CA LEU A 494 19.92 7.60 1.58
C LEU A 494 18.50 7.34 2.08
N LEU A 495 17.55 7.08 1.18
CA LEU A 495 16.18 6.74 1.55
C LEU A 495 16.12 5.36 2.22
N GLN A 496 16.88 4.37 1.75
CA GLN A 496 17.01 3.06 2.39
C GLN A 496 17.56 3.19 3.83
N ALA A 497 18.64 3.96 4.01
CA ALA A 497 19.20 4.25 5.32
C ALA A 497 18.19 4.95 6.25
N ARG A 498 17.31 5.81 5.70
CA ARG A 498 16.25 6.48 6.45
C ARG A 498 15.16 5.51 6.91
N ILE A 499 14.78 4.53 6.09
CA ILE A 499 13.82 3.47 6.44
C ILE A 499 14.38 2.62 7.58
N GLN A 500 15.61 2.11 7.42
CA GLN A 500 16.28 1.27 8.42
C GLN A 500 16.49 2.01 9.75
N LEU A 501 16.80 3.30 9.70
CA LEU A 501 16.90 4.14 10.90
C LEU A 501 15.55 4.23 11.64
N HIS A 502 14.43 4.30 10.91
CA HIS A 502 13.09 4.35 11.49
C HIS A 502 12.68 3.00 12.11
N GLU A 503 13.12 1.88 11.52
CA GLU A 503 12.90 0.53 12.05
C GLU A 503 13.77 0.21 13.28
N GLY A 504 14.86 0.97 13.48
CA GLY A 504 15.79 0.80 14.59
C GLY A 504 17.00 -0.07 14.25
N ASP A 505 17.17 -0.45 12.98
CA ASP A 505 18.26 -1.30 12.50
C ASP A 505 19.50 -0.47 12.12
N TYR A 506 20.23 0.00 13.14
CA TYR A 506 21.38 0.89 12.96
C TYR A 506 22.53 0.29 12.13
N ASN A 507 22.75 -1.03 12.21
CA ASN A 507 23.84 -1.68 11.46
C ASN A 507 23.59 -1.68 9.95
N LEU A 508 22.36 -1.98 9.53
CA LEU A 508 21.97 -1.92 8.13
C LEU A 508 22.01 -0.47 7.62
N CYS A 509 21.56 0.48 8.45
CA CYS A 509 21.66 1.91 8.16
C CYS A 509 23.10 2.33 7.83
N PHE A 510 24.09 1.91 8.62
CA PHE A 510 25.50 2.20 8.32
C PHE A 510 25.97 1.53 7.03
N GLN A 511 25.58 0.28 6.78
CA GLN A 511 25.94 -0.41 5.54
C GLN A 511 25.39 0.34 4.31
N SER A 512 24.12 0.72 4.31
CA SER A 512 23.50 1.49 3.21
C SER A 512 24.16 2.87 3.03
N LEU A 513 24.59 3.53 4.11
CA LEU A 513 25.33 4.79 4.02
C LEU A 513 26.74 4.59 3.45
N GLU A 514 27.44 3.51 3.82
CA GLU A 514 28.77 3.19 3.31
C GLU A 514 28.73 2.76 1.82
N THR A 515 27.72 2.00 1.40
CA THR A 515 27.50 1.66 0.00
C THR A 515 27.20 2.89 -0.84
N GLY A 516 26.37 3.83 -0.35
CA GLY A 516 26.12 5.08 -1.05
C GLY A 516 27.39 5.91 -1.30
N VAL A 517 28.30 5.96 -0.32
CA VAL A 517 29.58 6.68 -0.43
C VAL A 517 30.56 5.96 -1.37
N SER A 518 30.58 4.63 -1.38
CA SER A 518 31.49 3.86 -2.25
C SER A 518 31.19 4.07 -3.74
N HIS A 519 29.92 4.31 -4.09
CA HIS A 519 29.50 4.59 -5.45
C HIS A 519 29.68 6.07 -5.85
N THR A 520 29.34 7.02 -4.97
CA THR A 520 29.40 8.46 -5.27
C THR A 520 29.95 9.27 -4.10
N PHE A 521 31.17 9.80 -4.22
CA PHE A 521 31.78 10.65 -3.17
C PHE A 521 31.03 11.98 -2.93
N GLN A 522 30.22 12.46 -3.89
CA GLN A 522 29.41 13.68 -3.75
C GLN A 522 28.37 13.58 -2.63
N VAL A 523 28.05 12.37 -2.15
CA VAL A 523 27.15 12.16 -1.01
C VAL A 523 27.70 12.77 0.28
N LEU A 524 29.02 12.88 0.41
CA LEU A 524 29.67 13.50 1.56
C LEU A 524 29.43 15.02 1.64
N ASP A 525 29.05 15.65 0.53
CA ASP A 525 28.70 17.06 0.46
C ASP A 525 27.21 17.30 0.79
N LEU A 526 26.42 16.25 1.07
CA LEU A 526 25.00 16.36 1.40
C LEU A 526 24.78 16.45 2.92
N PRO A 527 24.14 17.51 3.44
CA PRO A 527 23.81 17.63 4.87
C PRO A 527 22.96 16.46 5.40
N GLN A 528 22.07 15.93 4.56
CA GLN A 528 21.16 14.83 4.89
C GLN A 528 21.91 13.52 5.22
N TYR A 529 23.02 13.23 4.54
CA TYR A 529 23.87 12.07 4.83
C TYR A 529 24.41 12.13 6.26
N HIS A 530 25.02 13.27 6.61
CA HIS A 530 25.60 13.47 7.94
C HIS A 530 24.54 13.47 9.04
N LEU A 531 23.35 14.00 8.75
CA LEU A 531 22.20 13.97 9.67
C LEU A 531 21.73 12.53 9.95
N LEU A 532 21.57 11.69 8.93
CA LEU A 532 21.17 10.28 9.09
C LEU A 532 22.24 9.49 9.86
N LYS A 533 23.51 9.67 9.49
CA LYS A 533 24.65 9.04 10.17
C LYS A 533 24.71 9.41 11.65
N ALA A 534 24.52 10.70 11.97
CA ALA A 534 24.53 11.17 13.35
C ALA A 534 23.37 10.61 14.17
N ARG A 535 22.16 10.52 13.60
CA ARG A 535 21.01 9.88 14.26
C ARG A 535 21.26 8.40 14.55
N ALA A 536 21.85 7.67 13.61
CA ALA A 536 22.22 6.26 13.82
C ALA A 536 23.29 6.12 14.91
N LEU A 537 24.34 6.95 14.90
CA LEU A 537 25.40 6.96 15.92
C LEU A 537 24.85 7.29 17.31
N ARG A 538 23.90 8.23 17.39
CA ARG A 538 23.19 8.56 18.63
C ARG A 538 22.38 7.37 19.15
N GLY A 539 21.66 6.66 18.28
CA GLY A 539 20.90 5.46 18.64
C GLY A 539 21.77 4.34 19.21
N VAL A 540 23.02 4.22 18.73
CA VAL A 540 24.03 3.26 19.23
C VAL A 540 24.74 3.76 20.50
N GLY A 541 24.63 5.05 20.83
CA GLY A 541 25.29 5.68 21.98
C GLY A 541 26.69 6.25 21.72
N LYS A 542 27.15 6.29 20.47
CA LYS A 542 28.44 6.90 20.08
C LYS A 542 28.31 8.41 19.87
N LEU A 543 28.12 9.15 20.96
CA LEU A 543 27.78 10.57 20.93
C LEU A 543 28.90 11.47 20.36
N GLU A 544 30.17 11.18 20.64
CA GLU A 544 31.30 11.96 20.10
C GLU A 544 31.37 11.95 18.57
N GLU A 545 31.20 10.77 17.96
CA GLU A 545 31.20 10.62 16.50
C GLU A 545 29.97 11.29 15.85
N ALA A 546 28.82 11.26 16.55
CA ALA A 546 27.60 11.95 16.12
C ALA A 546 27.80 13.47 16.09
N ILE A 547 28.38 14.05 17.15
CA ILE A 547 28.68 15.49 17.23
C ILE A 547 29.66 15.90 16.12
N LYS A 548 30.71 15.11 15.85
CA LYS A 548 31.66 15.39 14.75
C LYS A 548 30.95 15.42 13.40
N SER A 549 30.07 14.45 13.12
CA SER A 549 29.31 14.38 11.87
C SER A 549 28.36 15.58 11.71
N LEU A 550 27.69 16.01 12.79
CA LEU A 550 26.79 17.16 12.78
C LEU A 550 27.54 18.50 12.62
N LYS A 551 28.72 18.65 13.21
CA LYS A 551 29.58 19.83 12.98
C LYS A 551 30.03 19.93 11.52
N VAL A 552 30.28 18.81 10.83
CA VAL A 552 30.53 18.77 9.37
C VAL A 552 29.30 19.22 8.59
N ALA A 553 28.11 18.73 8.94
CA ALA A 553 26.86 19.14 8.30
C ALA A 553 26.61 20.66 8.38
N MET A 554 26.86 21.27 9.54
CA MET A 554 26.77 22.73 9.71
C MET A 554 27.82 23.48 8.86
N GLY A 555 29.05 22.97 8.79
CA GLY A 555 30.10 23.56 7.96
C GLY A 555 29.76 23.57 6.47
N ILE A 556 29.09 22.52 5.99
CA ILE A 556 28.58 22.43 4.61
C ILE A 556 27.47 23.47 4.38
N GLN A 557 26.58 23.67 5.36
CA GLN A 557 25.50 24.66 5.27
C GLN A 557 26.01 26.12 5.32
N ALA A 558 27.15 26.38 5.99
CA ALA A 558 27.76 27.70 6.10
C ALA A 558 28.73 28.06 4.94
N GLY A 559 29.17 27.07 4.15
CA GLY A 559 30.23 27.22 3.13
C GLY A 559 29.75 27.64 1.73
N ARG A 560 30.10 28.87 1.32
CA ARG A 560 30.23 29.42 -0.06
C ARG A 560 29.04 29.22 -1.03
N GLY A 561 28.27 30.30 -1.24
CA GLY A 561 27.68 30.67 -2.54
C GLY A 561 26.61 29.74 -3.14
N ARG A 562 26.18 28.70 -2.43
CA ARG A 562 25.10 27.78 -2.80
C ARG A 562 23.89 27.92 -1.87
N GLU A 563 23.53 29.14 -1.50
CA GLU A 563 22.36 29.47 -0.66
C GLU A 563 21.00 29.05 -1.27
N ALA A 564 20.98 28.40 -2.43
CA ALA A 564 19.76 28.15 -3.20
C ALA A 564 19.10 26.76 -3.01
N HIS A 565 19.69 25.79 -2.28
CA HIS A 565 19.20 24.39 -2.38
C HIS A 565 19.05 23.57 -1.09
N VAL A 566 19.31 24.09 0.11
CA VAL A 566 19.03 23.36 1.36
C VAL A 566 17.80 23.98 2.02
N SER A 567 16.76 23.17 2.25
CA SER A 567 15.53 23.62 2.90
C SER A 567 15.81 24.11 4.33
N ASN A 568 15.15 25.19 4.75
CA ASN A 568 15.24 25.69 6.12
C ASN A 568 14.91 24.61 7.15
N THR A 569 14.00 23.68 6.82
CA THR A 569 13.64 22.59 7.74
C THR A 569 14.77 21.56 7.92
N GLU A 570 15.58 21.32 6.88
CA GLU A 570 16.76 20.45 6.98
C GLU A 570 17.87 21.12 7.79
N ARG A 571 18.04 22.44 7.62
CA ARG A 571 18.97 23.24 8.42
C ARG A 571 18.60 23.18 9.90
N VAL A 572 17.35 23.47 10.24
CA VAL A 572 16.84 23.41 11.63
C VAL A 572 17.03 22.02 12.21
N SER A 573 16.75 20.96 11.44
CA SER A 573 16.95 19.58 11.90
C SER A 573 18.39 19.28 12.31
N VAL A 574 19.40 19.82 11.60
CA VAL A 574 20.81 19.67 11.97
C VAL A 574 21.12 20.39 13.28
N PHE A 575 20.65 21.62 13.46
CA PHE A 575 20.81 22.37 14.72
C PHE A 575 20.20 21.65 15.91
N LEU A 576 18.97 21.15 15.75
CA LEU A 576 18.23 20.46 16.81
C LEU A 576 18.91 19.15 17.23
N GLU A 577 19.34 18.33 16.26
CA GLU A 577 20.05 17.07 16.56
C GLU A 577 21.43 17.33 17.19
N LEU A 578 22.13 18.41 16.79
CA LEU A 578 23.41 18.77 17.39
C LEU A 578 23.23 19.21 18.85
N ALA A 579 22.25 20.07 19.12
CA ALA A 579 21.94 20.49 20.48
C ALA A 579 21.58 19.28 21.35
N GLU A 580 20.73 18.38 20.85
CA GLU A 580 20.35 17.19 21.61
C GLU A 580 21.53 16.22 21.84
N ALA A 581 22.41 16.02 20.85
CA ALA A 581 23.60 15.19 20.99
C ALA A 581 24.59 15.76 22.03
N LEU A 582 24.85 17.08 22.01
CA LEU A 582 25.69 17.78 22.99
C LEU A 582 25.12 17.67 24.41
N ARG A 583 23.79 17.83 24.54
CA ARG A 583 23.09 17.67 25.83
C ARG A 583 23.26 16.26 26.40
N LEU A 584 23.09 15.23 25.58
CA LEU A 584 23.25 13.83 26.00
C LEU A 584 24.71 13.47 26.29
N HIS A 585 25.66 14.11 25.62
CA HIS A 585 27.10 13.94 25.86
C HIS A 585 27.57 14.52 27.20
N GLY A 586 26.78 15.42 27.79
CA GLY A 586 27.11 16.09 29.05
C GLY A 586 27.67 17.50 28.89
N GLU A 587 27.49 18.14 27.72
CA GLU A 587 27.92 19.51 27.42
C GLU A 587 26.72 20.46 27.24
N PRO A 588 25.95 20.75 28.31
CA PRO A 588 24.73 21.57 28.21
C PRO A 588 25.00 23.03 27.84
N HIS A 589 26.21 23.55 28.09
CA HIS A 589 26.58 24.92 27.74
C HIS A 589 26.71 25.10 26.22
N GLU A 590 27.46 24.23 25.54
CA GLU A 590 27.55 24.23 24.08
C GLU A 590 26.18 23.99 23.43
N SER A 591 25.38 23.07 23.97
CA SER A 591 24.00 22.84 23.52
C SER A 591 23.14 24.10 23.58
N THR A 592 23.30 24.93 24.63
CA THR A 592 22.53 26.17 24.77
C THR A 592 23.00 27.21 23.74
N MET A 593 24.30 27.30 23.47
CA MET A 593 24.83 28.21 22.45
C MET A 593 24.30 27.85 21.06
N VAL A 594 24.34 26.57 20.68
CA VAL A 594 23.83 26.10 19.37
C VAL A 594 22.34 26.41 19.21
N LEU A 595 21.53 26.26 20.26
CA LEU A 595 20.10 26.62 20.22
C LEU A 595 19.88 28.13 20.14
N GLN A 596 20.70 28.93 20.83
CA GLN A 596 20.61 30.38 20.77
C GLN A 596 20.98 30.91 19.38
N ASP A 597 22.01 30.33 18.75
CA ASP A 597 22.39 30.63 17.38
C ASP A 597 21.25 30.27 16.40
N ALA A 598 20.60 29.11 16.60
CA ALA A 598 19.44 28.72 15.81
C ALA A 598 18.24 29.67 15.97
N ILE A 599 17.98 30.19 17.18
CA ILE A 599 16.91 31.17 17.40
C ILE A 599 17.17 32.45 16.59
N VAL A 600 18.43 32.91 16.54
CA VAL A 600 18.81 34.10 15.77
C VAL A 600 18.72 33.84 14.27
N GLU A 601 19.17 32.67 13.81
CA GLU A 601 19.20 32.29 12.39
C GLU A 601 17.81 32.07 11.79
N PHE A 602 16.88 31.50 12.57
CA PHE A 602 15.53 31.17 12.13
C PHE A 602 14.46 32.18 12.59
N ALA A 603 14.85 33.34 13.12
CA ALA A 603 13.92 34.38 13.56
C ALA A 603 12.98 34.84 12.43
N GLY A 604 11.67 34.79 12.67
CA GLY A 604 10.64 35.15 11.70
C GLY A 604 10.33 34.08 10.66
N THR A 605 10.92 32.88 10.76
CA THR A 605 10.60 31.71 9.91
C THR A 605 9.61 30.78 10.63
N PRO A 606 8.82 29.95 9.91
CA PRO A 606 7.90 29.00 10.57
C PRO A 606 8.64 27.94 11.39
N GLU A 607 9.93 27.72 11.12
CA GLU A 607 10.77 26.79 11.87
C GLU A 607 11.28 27.33 13.22
N GLU A 608 11.13 28.63 13.50
CA GLU A 608 11.47 29.23 14.81
C GLU A 608 10.78 28.48 15.96
N ILE A 609 9.53 28.07 15.75
CA ILE A 609 8.72 27.35 16.75
C ILE A 609 9.34 25.99 17.09
N CYS A 610 9.93 25.29 16.13
CA CYS A 610 10.63 24.03 16.40
C CYS A 610 11.84 24.26 17.32
N VAL A 611 12.58 25.35 17.10
CA VAL A 611 13.74 25.72 17.92
C VAL A 611 13.29 26.14 19.32
N THR A 612 12.20 26.90 19.45
CA THR A 612 11.68 27.30 20.77
C THR A 612 11.17 26.10 21.57
N ILE A 613 10.49 25.12 20.94
CA ILE A 613 10.08 23.87 21.61
C ILE A 613 11.31 23.08 22.09
N ALA A 614 12.38 23.01 21.31
CA ALA A 614 13.61 22.34 21.73
C ALA A 614 14.32 23.09 22.87
N ASN A 615 14.26 24.43 22.87
CA ASN A 615 14.79 25.25 23.96
C ASN A 615 14.06 25.02 25.30
N VAL A 616 12.82 24.55 25.27
CA VAL A 616 12.09 24.14 26.50
C VAL A 616 12.83 23.02 27.23
N ASP A 617 13.44 22.07 26.52
CA ASP A 617 14.21 21.00 27.16
C ASP A 617 15.45 21.54 27.92
N MET A 618 15.97 22.69 27.50
CA MET A 618 17.05 23.39 28.21
C MET A 618 16.56 24.08 29.47
N ALA A 619 15.40 24.74 29.42
CA ALA A 619 14.77 25.32 30.61
C ALA A 619 14.44 24.24 31.65
N LEU A 620 13.91 23.09 31.20
CA LEU A 620 13.62 21.93 32.05
C LEU A 620 14.88 21.31 32.67
N ALA A 621 16.02 21.33 31.97
CA ALA A 621 17.30 20.85 32.52
C ALA A 621 17.84 21.76 33.63
N LYS A 622 17.49 23.06 33.60
CA LYS A 622 17.80 24.05 34.65
C LYS A 622 16.77 24.08 35.79
N ASP A 623 15.79 23.17 35.76
CA ASP A 623 14.63 23.11 36.68
C ASP A 623 13.75 24.37 36.67
N ASP A 624 13.84 25.17 35.60
CA ASP A 624 13.02 26.37 35.40
C ASP A 624 11.71 26.00 34.68
N LEU A 625 10.75 25.52 35.47
CA LEU A 625 9.44 25.07 34.97
C LEU A 625 8.55 26.20 34.48
N ASP A 626 8.68 27.40 35.05
CA ASP A 626 7.78 28.51 34.75
C ASP A 626 8.10 29.14 33.40
N THR A 627 9.38 29.31 33.06
CA THR A 627 9.79 29.76 31.71
C THR A 627 9.46 28.72 30.64
N ALA A 628 9.68 27.43 30.93
CA ALA A 628 9.32 26.32 30.04
C ALA A 628 7.82 26.34 29.67
N LEU A 629 6.95 26.53 30.66
CA LEU A 629 5.51 26.60 30.44
C LEU A 629 5.05 27.93 29.82
N SER A 630 5.71 29.06 30.12
CA SER A 630 5.36 30.35 29.51
C SER A 630 5.66 30.36 28.01
N VAL A 631 6.79 29.78 27.60
CA VAL A 631 7.16 29.65 26.19
C VAL A 631 6.15 28.79 25.44
N LEU A 632 5.77 27.62 25.98
CA LEU A 632 4.80 26.74 25.34
C LEU A 632 3.37 27.32 25.27
N ARG A 633 2.98 28.16 26.24
CA ARG A 633 1.69 28.87 26.20
C ARG A 633 1.62 30.00 25.19
N GLY A 634 2.76 30.57 24.81
CA GLY A 634 2.84 31.64 23.81
C GLY A 634 2.59 31.18 22.37
N ILE A 635 2.59 29.86 22.12
CA ILE A 635 2.40 29.26 20.80
C ILE A 635 0.89 29.20 20.49
N THR A 636 0.48 29.80 19.37
CA THR A 636 -0.93 29.92 18.95
C THR A 636 -1.39 28.78 18.02
N PRO A 637 -2.69 28.50 17.88
CA PRO A 637 -3.22 27.42 17.03
C PRO A 637 -2.88 27.55 15.54
N ASP A 638 -2.70 28.77 15.04
CA ASP A 638 -2.40 29.05 13.62
C ASP A 638 -0.98 28.61 13.20
N GLN A 639 -0.14 28.23 14.15
CA GLN A 639 1.27 27.91 13.95
C GLN A 639 1.49 26.42 13.63
N THR A 640 2.42 26.12 12.72
CA THR A 640 2.69 24.80 12.11
C THR A 640 3.06 23.67 13.08
N HIS A 641 3.44 23.96 14.33
CA HIS A 641 3.87 22.98 15.34
C HIS A 641 3.08 23.05 16.67
N TYR A 642 1.87 23.61 16.64
CA TYR A 642 1.03 23.77 17.84
C TYR A 642 0.73 22.46 18.59
N THR A 643 0.41 21.38 17.88
CA THR A 643 0.11 20.07 18.51
C THR A 643 1.31 19.51 19.27
N ALA A 644 2.50 19.56 18.67
CA ALA A 644 3.74 19.10 19.29
C ALA A 644 4.10 19.93 20.55
N ALA A 645 3.87 21.24 20.51
CA ALA A 645 4.05 22.11 21.67
C ALA A 645 3.10 21.72 22.83
N LYS A 646 1.82 21.49 22.53
CA LYS A 646 0.82 21.09 23.53
C LYS A 646 1.07 19.69 24.09
N GLU A 647 1.52 18.74 23.28
CA GLU A 647 1.95 17.41 23.75
C GLU A 647 3.15 17.52 24.70
N LYS A 648 4.15 18.35 24.35
CA LYS A 648 5.29 18.63 25.23
C LYS A 648 4.83 19.24 26.56
N MET A 649 3.90 20.19 26.51
CA MET A 649 3.30 20.81 27.69
C MET A 649 2.56 19.77 28.56
N ALA A 650 1.80 18.88 27.93
CA ALA A 650 1.10 17.79 28.62
C ALA A 650 2.11 16.86 29.32
N LEU A 651 3.18 16.44 28.65
CA LEU A 651 4.24 15.61 29.23
C LEU A 651 4.88 16.26 30.46
N ILE A 652 5.13 17.58 30.43
CA ILE A 652 5.64 18.33 31.59
C ILE A 652 4.64 18.27 32.75
N TYR A 653 3.35 18.49 32.49
CA TYR A 653 2.31 18.42 33.54
C TYR A 653 2.20 17.02 34.16
N LEU A 654 2.35 15.96 33.37
CA LEU A 654 2.26 14.58 33.85
C LEU A 654 3.51 14.15 34.63
N GLN A 655 4.72 14.42 34.10
CA GLN A 655 5.97 13.92 34.68
C GLN A 655 6.49 14.78 35.84
N ARG A 656 6.47 16.11 35.69
CA ARG A 656 7.06 17.05 36.66
C ARG A 656 6.03 17.51 37.70
N ARG A 657 4.89 18.04 37.25
CA ARG A 657 3.82 18.51 38.17
C ARG A 657 2.92 17.41 38.71
N LYS A 658 2.86 16.23 38.06
CA LYS A 658 1.95 15.11 38.38
C LYS A 658 0.47 15.52 38.40
N ASP A 659 0.10 16.56 37.63
CA ASP A 659 -1.28 17.07 37.57
C ASP A 659 -2.01 16.46 36.38
N LYS A 660 -2.83 15.44 36.66
CA LYS A 660 -3.65 14.74 35.66
C LYS A 660 -4.68 15.66 35.00
N LYS A 661 -5.17 16.70 35.69
CA LYS A 661 -6.22 17.58 35.15
C LYS A 661 -5.65 18.50 34.07
N LEU A 662 -4.51 19.12 34.35
CA LEU A 662 -3.82 19.98 33.38
C LEU A 662 -3.28 19.18 32.18
N TYR A 663 -2.85 17.93 32.41
CA TYR A 663 -2.48 17.00 31.34
C TYR A 663 -3.64 16.78 30.36
N ILE A 664 -4.84 16.43 30.85
CA ILE A 664 -6.02 16.22 30.00
C ILE A 664 -6.50 17.53 29.37
N ALA A 665 -6.38 18.67 30.07
CA ALA A 665 -6.76 19.97 29.53
C ALA A 665 -6.00 20.29 28.23
N CYS A 666 -4.71 19.96 28.14
CA CYS A 666 -3.91 20.16 26.92
C CYS A 666 -4.49 19.39 25.72
N TYR A 667 -4.90 18.13 25.92
CA TYR A 667 -5.48 17.31 24.85
C TYR A 667 -6.92 17.70 24.50
N ARG A 668 -7.68 18.26 25.46
CA ARG A 668 -8.99 18.85 25.17
C ARG A 668 -8.85 20.12 24.33
N GLU A 669 -7.91 21.00 24.68
CA GLU A 669 -7.59 22.20 23.89
C GLU A 669 -7.17 21.83 22.45
N ILE A 670 -6.35 20.79 22.26
CA ILE A 670 -6.00 20.29 20.91
C ILE A 670 -7.26 19.89 20.14
N ARG A 671 -8.20 19.17 20.77
CA ARG A 671 -9.45 18.73 20.12
C ARG A 671 -10.39 19.88 19.81
N ASP A 672 -10.50 20.86 20.70
CA ASP A 672 -11.42 21.96 20.55
C ASP A 672 -10.95 22.95 19.47
N GLU A 673 -9.63 23.19 19.35
CA GLU A 673 -9.03 24.03 18.31
C GLU A 673 -8.86 23.30 16.95
N LEU A 674 -8.62 21.98 16.98
CA LEU A 674 -8.46 21.14 15.78
C LEU A 674 -9.50 20.00 15.78
N PRO A 675 -10.76 20.26 15.40
CA PRO A 675 -11.81 19.24 15.40
C PRO A 675 -11.53 18.17 14.34
N GLY A 676 -11.27 16.95 14.79
CA GLY A 676 -11.02 15.82 13.91
C GLY A 676 -10.93 14.49 14.66
N PRO A 677 -10.98 13.35 13.94
CA PRO A 677 -10.87 12.04 14.58
C PRO A 677 -9.52 11.84 15.27
N GLN A 678 -8.44 12.42 14.73
CA GLN A 678 -7.10 12.29 15.29
C GLN A 678 -6.97 12.97 16.67
N SER A 679 -7.52 14.17 16.85
CA SER A 679 -7.46 14.88 18.13
C SER A 679 -8.30 14.17 19.20
N SER A 680 -9.42 13.57 18.82
CA SER A 680 -10.21 12.68 19.68
C SER A 680 -9.46 11.40 20.05
N ILE A 681 -8.75 10.77 19.11
CA ILE A 681 -7.92 9.58 19.42
C ILE A 681 -6.80 9.93 20.40
N LEU A 682 -6.09 11.05 20.19
CA LEU A 682 -5.05 11.53 21.11
C LEU A 682 -5.60 11.78 22.52
N LEU A 683 -6.78 12.39 22.62
CA LEU A 683 -7.46 12.57 23.90
C LEU A 683 -7.86 11.23 24.54
N GLY A 684 -8.34 10.26 23.74
CA GLY A 684 -8.63 8.90 24.21
C GLY A 684 -7.38 8.18 24.73
N ASP A 685 -6.26 8.26 24.01
CA ASP A 685 -4.96 7.69 24.43
C ASP A 685 -4.49 8.36 25.73
N ALA A 686 -4.69 9.67 25.86
CA ALA A 686 -4.37 10.41 27.07
C ALA A 686 -5.19 9.91 28.28
N TYR A 687 -6.49 9.63 28.12
CA TYR A 687 -7.31 9.02 29.17
C TYR A 687 -6.84 7.61 29.55
N ILE A 688 -6.41 6.79 28.59
CA ILE A 688 -5.82 5.48 28.86
C ILE A 688 -4.54 5.60 29.68
N ASN A 689 -3.68 6.58 29.37
CA ASN A 689 -2.43 6.82 30.09
C ASN A 689 -2.64 7.22 31.56
N ILE A 690 -3.72 7.94 31.88
CA ILE A 690 -4.05 8.32 33.27
C ILE A 690 -4.86 7.26 34.03
N GLN A 691 -5.13 6.12 33.39
CA GLN A 691 -5.94 4.99 33.89
C GLN A 691 -7.43 5.33 34.06
N GLU A 692 -8.00 6.14 33.16
CA GLU A 692 -9.45 6.42 33.07
C GLU A 692 -10.06 5.82 31.78
N PRO A 693 -10.13 4.48 31.65
CA PRO A 693 -10.57 3.82 30.42
C PRO A 693 -12.04 4.08 30.07
N GLU A 694 -12.91 4.40 31.04
CA GLU A 694 -14.33 4.68 30.81
C GLU A 694 -14.51 5.94 29.95
N ARG A 695 -13.77 7.00 30.26
CA ARG A 695 -13.81 8.26 29.51
C ARG A 695 -13.12 8.12 28.15
N ALA A 696 -12.09 7.27 28.07
CA ALA A 696 -11.46 6.94 26.79
C ALA A 696 -12.46 6.28 25.83
N ILE A 697 -13.32 5.38 26.32
CA ILE A 697 -14.36 4.72 25.50
C ILE A 697 -15.33 5.75 24.92
N GLU A 698 -15.78 6.72 25.70
CA GLU A 698 -16.69 7.78 25.22
C GLU A 698 -16.07 8.55 24.05
N VAL A 699 -14.82 9.00 24.22
CA VAL A 699 -14.10 9.75 23.19
C VAL A 699 -13.79 8.89 21.95
N TYR A 700 -13.44 7.62 22.12
CA TYR A 700 -13.22 6.71 20.99
C TYR A 700 -14.51 6.42 20.20
N ARG A 701 -15.66 6.31 20.87
CA ARG A 701 -16.96 6.16 20.18
C ARG A 701 -17.28 7.39 19.34
N GLU A 702 -17.01 8.58 19.86
CA GLU A 702 -17.20 9.83 19.12
C GLU A 702 -16.29 9.87 17.88
N ALA A 703 -15.02 9.48 18.02
CA ALA A 703 -14.10 9.38 16.88
C ALA A 703 -14.57 8.39 15.81
N THR A 704 -15.14 7.25 16.22
CA THR A 704 -15.61 6.19 15.31
C THR A 704 -16.78 6.64 14.42
N ARG A 705 -17.63 7.57 14.90
CA ARG A 705 -18.77 8.08 14.12
C ARG A 705 -18.34 8.91 12.90
N GLY A 706 -17.12 9.46 12.90
CA GLY A 706 -16.58 10.30 11.82
C GLY A 706 -15.60 9.59 10.87
N THR A 707 -15.18 8.37 11.16
CA THR A 707 -14.13 7.65 10.40
C THR A 707 -14.65 6.40 9.71
N VAL A 708 -14.22 6.18 8.47
CA VAL A 708 -14.41 4.89 7.78
C VAL A 708 -13.53 3.82 8.45
N ARG A 709 -14.17 2.80 9.05
CA ARG A 709 -13.62 1.52 9.57
C ARG A 709 -12.09 1.48 9.78
N ASP A 710 -11.61 2.08 10.86
CA ASP A 710 -10.23 1.92 11.31
C ASP A 710 -10.11 0.73 12.29
N ALA A 711 -9.32 -0.28 11.90
CA ALA A 711 -9.05 -1.46 12.71
C ALA A 711 -8.22 -1.13 13.96
N THR A 712 -7.39 -0.09 13.92
CA THR A 712 -6.52 0.26 15.06
C THR A 712 -7.30 0.97 16.17
N LEU A 713 -8.18 1.92 15.83
CA LEU A 713 -9.12 2.51 16.77
C LEU A 713 -10.04 1.44 17.39
N SER A 714 -10.53 0.52 16.57
CA SER A 714 -11.32 -0.63 17.03
C SER A 714 -10.54 -1.47 18.05
N ARG A 715 -9.26 -1.74 17.81
CA ARG A 715 -8.37 -2.44 18.76
C ARG A 715 -8.16 -1.65 20.06
N LYS A 716 -7.91 -0.33 19.98
CA LYS A 716 -7.74 0.55 21.15
C LYS A 716 -9.00 0.58 22.02
N MET A 717 -10.16 0.68 21.38
CA MET A 717 -11.46 0.64 22.05
C MET A 717 -11.74 -0.73 22.66
N GLY A 718 -11.42 -1.83 21.95
CA GLY A 718 -11.52 -3.19 22.49
C GLY A 718 -10.65 -3.39 23.75
N ARG A 719 -9.40 -2.89 23.75
CA ARG A 719 -8.54 -2.89 24.94
C ARG A 719 -9.13 -2.09 26.10
N ALA A 720 -9.77 -0.95 25.82
CA ALA A 720 -10.42 -0.14 26.85
C ALA A 720 -11.62 -0.88 27.47
N TYR A 721 -12.46 -1.55 26.66
CA TYR A 721 -13.59 -2.35 27.16
C TYR A 721 -13.17 -3.57 28.00
N VAL A 722 -12.05 -4.21 27.65
CA VAL A 722 -11.49 -5.31 28.46
C VAL A 722 -11.07 -4.77 29.83
N LYS A 723 -10.39 -3.62 29.89
CA LYS A 723 -9.99 -2.99 31.15
C LYS A 723 -11.16 -2.59 32.05
N THR A 724 -12.35 -2.35 31.49
CA THR A 724 -13.55 -1.97 32.25
C THR A 724 -14.50 -3.15 32.54
N HIS A 725 -14.12 -4.38 32.14
CA HIS A 725 -14.96 -5.58 32.23
C HIS A 725 -16.36 -5.44 31.56
N GLN A 726 -16.50 -4.54 30.58
CA GLN A 726 -17.76 -4.27 29.88
C GLN A 726 -17.89 -5.08 28.58
N TYR A 727 -17.81 -6.41 28.70
CA TYR A 727 -17.76 -7.33 27.56
C TYR A 727 -19.05 -7.34 26.71
N ASN A 728 -20.21 -7.09 27.34
CA ASN A 728 -21.52 -7.09 26.67
C ASN A 728 -21.69 -5.93 25.67
N GLN A 729 -20.86 -4.88 25.77
CA GLN A 729 -20.92 -3.71 24.89
C GLN A 729 -19.94 -3.77 23.71
N ILE A 730 -19.15 -4.84 23.61
CA ILE A 730 -18.18 -5.02 22.52
C ILE A 730 -18.93 -5.55 21.28
N GLN A 731 -18.97 -4.74 20.22
CA GLN A 731 -19.61 -5.13 18.95
C GLN A 731 -18.69 -6.04 18.12
N ALA A 732 -19.28 -6.93 17.30
CA ALA A 732 -18.55 -7.89 16.45
C ALA A 732 -17.42 -7.28 15.59
N PRO A 733 -17.54 -6.09 14.99
CA PRO A 733 -16.44 -5.48 14.23
C PRO A 733 -15.22 -5.09 15.09
N ILE A 734 -15.43 -4.77 16.37
CA ILE A 734 -14.39 -4.38 17.32
C ILE A 734 -13.59 -5.62 17.74
N LEU A 735 -14.29 -6.74 17.93
CA LEU A 735 -13.71 -8.06 18.22
C LEU A 735 -12.82 -8.55 17.07
N LEU A 736 -13.24 -8.33 15.82
CA LEU A 736 -12.51 -8.74 14.61
C LEU A 736 -11.11 -8.10 14.48
N SER A 737 -11.00 -6.83 14.86
CA SER A 737 -9.73 -6.08 14.78
C SER A 737 -8.72 -6.41 15.90
N ALA A 738 -9.17 -7.09 16.95
CA ALA A 738 -8.39 -7.39 18.15
C ALA A 738 -7.68 -8.76 18.10
N HIS A 739 -7.77 -9.49 16.98
CA HIS A 739 -7.22 -10.83 16.81
C HIS A 739 -5.69 -10.91 16.68
N THR A 740 -5.00 -9.77 16.53
CA THR A 740 -3.58 -9.67 16.14
C THR A 740 -2.61 -9.40 17.30
N GLY A 741 -2.83 -9.99 18.47
CA GLY A 741 -1.79 -9.94 19.51
C GLY A 741 -2.13 -10.64 20.84
N HIS A 742 -1.10 -10.83 21.67
CA HIS A 742 -1.06 -11.56 22.95
C HIS A 742 -2.11 -11.21 24.03
N SER A 743 -2.94 -10.18 23.83
CA SER A 743 -3.95 -9.72 24.78
C SER A 743 -5.34 -9.66 24.11
N SER A 744 -5.77 -10.77 23.51
CA SER A 744 -7.08 -10.78 22.86
C SER A 744 -8.20 -10.75 23.90
N PRO A 745 -9.33 -10.07 23.64
CA PRO A 745 -10.48 -10.12 24.54
C PRO A 745 -10.93 -11.55 24.82
N PHE A 746 -10.83 -12.43 23.82
CA PHE A 746 -11.18 -13.85 23.93
C PHE A 746 -10.27 -14.64 24.88
N SER A 747 -8.95 -14.41 24.85
CA SER A 747 -8.04 -15.09 25.78
C SER A 747 -8.32 -14.70 27.22
N THR A 748 -8.70 -13.44 27.45
CA THR A 748 -9.00 -12.92 28.79
C THR A 748 -10.39 -13.38 29.27
N ILE A 749 -11.41 -13.40 28.40
CA ILE A 749 -12.76 -13.91 28.71
C ILE A 749 -12.72 -15.43 28.97
N SER A 750 -11.91 -16.19 28.25
CA SER A 750 -11.73 -17.63 28.51
C SER A 750 -10.90 -17.90 29.76
N GLN A 751 -9.97 -17.00 30.13
CA GLN A 751 -9.15 -17.10 31.36
C GLN A 751 -9.87 -16.60 32.62
N GLU A 752 -10.72 -15.58 32.52
CA GLU A 752 -11.56 -15.09 33.62
C GLU A 752 -12.79 -16.01 33.75
N ARG A 753 -12.63 -17.07 34.57
CA ARG A 753 -13.62 -18.15 34.82
C ARG A 753 -14.88 -17.70 35.60
N SER A 754 -15.43 -16.52 35.28
CA SER A 754 -16.64 -15.98 35.90
C SER A 754 -17.87 -16.42 35.11
N ALA A 755 -18.43 -17.60 35.41
CA ALA A 755 -19.81 -18.05 35.15
C ALA A 755 -20.51 -17.71 33.80
N ARG A 756 -19.78 -17.35 32.73
CA ARG A 756 -20.32 -16.82 31.46
C ARG A 756 -19.74 -17.54 30.23
N LEU A 757 -19.44 -18.84 30.37
CA LEU A 757 -19.02 -19.67 29.23
C LEU A 757 -20.10 -19.70 28.13
N ASP A 758 -21.38 -19.54 28.48
CA ASP A 758 -22.49 -19.47 27.52
C ASP A 758 -22.43 -18.20 26.62
N ASP A 759 -21.98 -17.07 27.16
CA ASP A 759 -21.82 -15.83 26.40
C ASP A 759 -20.67 -15.94 25.37
N ALA A 760 -19.64 -16.73 25.68
CA ALA A 760 -18.51 -16.97 24.78
C ALA A 760 -18.94 -17.69 23.48
N LEU A 761 -19.90 -18.63 23.57
CA LEU A 761 -20.42 -19.33 22.40
C LEU A 761 -21.18 -18.39 21.46
N ALA A 762 -22.01 -17.50 22.01
CA ALA A 762 -22.72 -16.48 21.23
C ALA A 762 -21.75 -15.52 20.51
N LEU A 763 -20.63 -15.17 21.16
CA LEU A 763 -19.56 -14.36 20.57
C LEU A 763 -18.86 -15.09 19.41
N PHE A 764 -18.54 -16.38 19.55
CA PHE A 764 -17.94 -17.17 18.46
C PHE A 764 -18.88 -17.27 17.26
N GLN A 765 -20.18 -17.49 17.48
CA GLN A 765 -21.19 -17.57 16.41
C GLN A 765 -21.37 -16.21 15.70
N ALA A 766 -21.40 -15.11 16.45
CA ALA A 766 -21.47 -13.77 15.86
C ALA A 766 -20.23 -13.45 14.99
N CYS A 767 -19.04 -13.89 15.40
CA CYS A 767 -17.82 -13.71 14.61
C CYS A 767 -17.87 -14.51 13.28
N GLU A 768 -18.31 -15.77 13.33
CA GLU A 768 -18.42 -16.64 12.14
C GLU A 768 -19.46 -16.17 11.12
N LEU A 769 -20.52 -15.49 11.58
CA LEU A 769 -21.56 -14.90 10.73
C LEU A 769 -21.08 -13.64 9.99
N HIS A 770 -20.15 -12.88 10.58
CA HIS A 770 -19.69 -11.62 10.02
C HIS A 770 -18.47 -11.75 9.11
N ASP A 771 -17.59 -12.74 9.36
CA ASP A 771 -16.43 -13.02 8.53
C ASP A 771 -16.12 -14.52 8.50
N HIS A 772 -16.19 -15.11 7.31
CA HIS A 772 -15.84 -16.51 7.10
C HIS A 772 -14.33 -16.75 7.23
N GLY A 773 -13.50 -15.71 7.04
CA GLY A 773 -12.05 -15.75 7.19
C GLY A 773 -11.57 -15.85 8.64
N ALA A 774 -12.34 -15.40 9.62
CA ALA A 774 -11.97 -15.49 11.04
C ALA A 774 -11.72 -16.95 11.51
N THR A 775 -12.30 -17.94 10.83
CA THR A 775 -12.12 -19.37 11.15
C THR A 775 -10.74 -19.92 10.80
N THR A 776 -9.95 -19.20 9.98
CA THR A 776 -8.58 -19.59 9.62
C THR A 776 -7.53 -18.93 10.52
N GLU A 777 -7.90 -17.92 11.30
CA GLU A 777 -6.99 -17.19 12.20
C GLU A 777 -6.51 -18.07 13.37
N PRO A 778 -5.18 -18.15 13.63
CA PRO A 778 -4.62 -18.97 14.71
C PRO A 778 -5.10 -18.56 16.11
N GLY A 779 -5.18 -17.26 16.39
CA GLY A 779 -5.63 -16.74 17.69
C GLY A 779 -7.09 -17.06 18.00
N TYR A 780 -7.96 -17.03 16.97
CA TYR A 780 -9.36 -17.47 17.08
C TYR A 780 -9.44 -18.97 17.43
N ASN A 781 -8.69 -19.79 16.69
CA ASN A 781 -8.67 -21.24 16.91
C ASN A 781 -8.08 -21.62 18.27
N TYR A 782 -7.08 -20.90 18.77
CA TYR A 782 -6.58 -21.09 20.13
C TYR A 782 -7.65 -20.82 21.20
N CYS A 783 -8.33 -19.67 21.12
CA CYS A 783 -9.35 -19.30 22.10
C CYS A 783 -10.57 -20.24 22.05
N LYS A 784 -10.99 -20.65 20.86
CA LYS A 784 -12.08 -21.63 20.67
C LYS A 784 -11.69 -23.01 21.19
N GLY A 785 -10.43 -23.41 21.00
CA GLY A 785 -9.87 -24.64 21.58
C GLY A 785 -9.88 -24.62 23.12
N LEU A 786 -9.48 -23.49 23.73
CA LEU A 786 -9.53 -23.29 25.18
C LEU A 786 -10.98 -23.31 25.72
N TYR A 787 -11.93 -22.72 25.00
CA TYR A 787 -13.35 -22.81 25.35
C TYR A 787 -13.84 -24.26 25.38
N TYR A 788 -13.60 -25.04 24.32
CA TYR A 788 -14.03 -26.44 24.26
C TYR A 788 -13.35 -27.31 25.32
N TRP A 789 -12.12 -26.98 25.71
CA TRP A 789 -11.44 -27.63 26.82
C TRP A 789 -12.22 -27.43 28.13
N HIS A 790 -12.63 -26.20 28.44
CA HIS A 790 -13.41 -25.91 29.65
C HIS A 790 -14.84 -26.47 29.64
N VAL A 791 -15.41 -26.73 28.46
CA VAL A 791 -16.73 -27.39 28.29
C VAL A 791 -16.61 -28.93 28.26
N TYR A 792 -15.44 -29.50 28.58
CA TYR A 792 -15.16 -30.94 28.60
C TYR A 792 -15.35 -31.64 27.23
N ARG A 793 -15.13 -30.91 26.14
CA ARG A 793 -15.18 -31.43 24.76
C ARG A 793 -13.78 -31.57 24.17
N VAL A 794 -13.07 -32.60 24.65
CA VAL A 794 -11.64 -32.84 24.38
C VAL A 794 -11.30 -32.94 22.88
N SER A 795 -12.11 -33.66 22.10
CA SER A 795 -11.84 -33.86 20.67
C SER A 795 -11.94 -32.54 19.86
N GLU A 796 -12.93 -31.70 20.19
CA GLU A 796 -13.14 -30.41 19.54
C GLU A 796 -12.06 -29.40 19.97
N ALA A 797 -11.65 -29.44 21.24
CA ALA A 797 -10.54 -28.65 21.74
C ALA A 797 -9.24 -28.95 20.99
N LEU A 798 -8.86 -30.23 20.88
CA LEU A 798 -7.66 -30.67 20.16
C LEU A 798 -7.73 -30.34 18.66
N PHE A 799 -8.91 -30.44 18.05
CA PHE A 799 -9.10 -30.08 16.64
C PHE A 799 -8.76 -28.60 16.37
N HIS A 800 -9.27 -27.69 17.19
CA HIS A 800 -9.01 -26.26 17.03
C HIS A 800 -7.58 -25.87 17.42
N LEU A 801 -7.02 -26.45 18.49
CA LEU A 801 -5.63 -26.19 18.88
C LEU A 801 -4.64 -26.69 17.83
N ASN A 802 -4.94 -27.80 17.14
CA ASN A 802 -4.12 -28.31 16.04
C ASN A 802 -4.04 -27.34 14.85
N LYS A 803 -5.04 -26.46 14.65
CA LYS A 803 -4.99 -25.40 13.64
C LYS A 803 -4.06 -24.25 14.05
N ALA A 804 -3.96 -23.95 15.35
CA ALA A 804 -3.14 -22.87 15.89
C ALA A 804 -1.66 -23.27 16.12
N ARG A 805 -1.34 -24.56 16.26
CA ARG A 805 -0.03 -25.05 16.71
C ARG A 805 1.20 -24.65 15.87
N ARG A 806 1.01 -24.24 14.61
CA ARG A 806 2.13 -23.91 13.70
C ARG A 806 2.48 -22.41 13.68
N ASP A 807 1.63 -21.59 14.27
CA ASP A 807 1.75 -20.14 14.31
C ASP A 807 2.93 -19.66 15.19
N ASN A 808 3.45 -18.46 14.91
CA ASN A 808 4.60 -17.90 15.64
C ASN A 808 4.23 -17.29 16.99
N GLU A 809 3.01 -16.78 17.17
CA GLU A 809 2.56 -16.14 18.41
C GLU A 809 1.80 -17.12 19.31
N TRP A 810 0.87 -17.89 18.73
CA TRP A 810 -0.03 -18.79 19.48
C TRP A 810 0.42 -20.25 19.49
N GLY A 811 1.39 -20.63 18.65
CA GLY A 811 1.81 -22.02 18.48
C GLY A 811 2.33 -22.66 19.77
N ASP A 812 3.18 -21.96 20.52
CA ASP A 812 3.79 -22.47 21.75
C ASP A 812 2.73 -22.74 22.84
N GLN A 813 1.81 -21.79 23.04
CA GLN A 813 0.71 -21.91 24.01
C GLN A 813 -0.29 -22.99 23.60
N ALA A 814 -0.61 -23.08 22.30
CA ALA A 814 -1.47 -24.13 21.77
C ALA A 814 -0.85 -25.51 21.98
N MET A 815 0.45 -25.66 21.73
CA MET A 815 1.17 -26.92 21.94
C MET A 815 1.23 -27.30 23.43
N GLU A 816 1.54 -26.35 24.33
CA GLU A 816 1.53 -26.60 25.78
C GLU A 816 0.15 -27.11 26.24
N LEU A 817 -0.92 -26.42 25.83
CA LEU A 817 -2.27 -26.78 26.20
C LEU A 817 -2.67 -28.15 25.61
N MET A 818 -2.34 -28.43 24.35
CA MET A 818 -2.56 -29.76 23.74
C MET A 818 -1.86 -30.88 24.51
N ILE A 819 -0.61 -30.66 24.93
CA ILE A 819 0.16 -31.65 25.72
C ILE A 819 -0.52 -31.88 27.07
N ARG A 820 -0.92 -30.82 27.78
CA ARG A 820 -1.65 -30.93 29.05
C ARG A 820 -2.96 -31.70 28.90
N ILE A 821 -3.74 -31.41 27.85
CA ILE A 821 -4.99 -32.12 27.53
C ILE A 821 -4.73 -33.61 27.24
N CYS A 822 -3.69 -33.94 26.48
CA CYS A 822 -3.35 -35.34 26.19
C CYS A 822 -2.89 -36.13 27.43
N LEU A 823 -2.29 -35.46 28.41
CA LEU A 823 -1.84 -36.08 29.66
C LEU A 823 -2.97 -36.28 30.66
N ASN A 824 -4.01 -35.44 30.62
CA ASN A 824 -5.14 -35.50 31.54
C ASN A 824 -6.45 -35.06 30.84
N PRO A 825 -7.01 -35.87 29.93
CA PRO A 825 -8.16 -35.46 29.11
C PRO A 825 -9.44 -35.26 29.91
N ASP A 826 -9.59 -35.99 31.02
CA ASP A 826 -10.78 -35.93 31.89
C ASP A 826 -10.64 -34.85 32.99
N ASN A 827 -9.54 -34.10 32.98
CA ASN A 827 -9.19 -33.08 33.98
C ASN A 827 -9.22 -33.62 35.43
N GLU A 828 -8.78 -34.86 35.62
CA GLU A 828 -8.74 -35.51 36.94
C GLU A 828 -7.64 -34.91 37.83
N VAL A 829 -7.83 -35.02 39.16
CA VAL A 829 -6.81 -34.62 40.13
C VAL A 829 -5.70 -35.67 40.13
N ILE A 830 -4.60 -35.39 39.43
CA ILE A 830 -3.45 -36.31 39.32
C ILE A 830 -2.86 -36.58 40.71
N GLY A 831 -2.75 -37.86 41.07
CA GLY A 831 -2.33 -38.29 42.41
C GLY A 831 -3.41 -38.14 43.49
N GLY A 832 -4.62 -37.72 43.09
CA GLY A 832 -5.81 -37.76 43.92
C GLY A 832 -6.16 -39.21 44.26
N GLU A 833 -6.53 -39.41 45.50
CA GLU A 833 -6.54 -40.72 46.10
C GLU A 833 -8.02 -41.10 46.41
N VAL A 834 -8.93 -40.12 46.43
CA VAL A 834 -10.39 -40.31 46.50
C VAL A 834 -10.91 -40.70 45.11
N GLN A 835 -11.02 -42.00 44.84
CA GLN A 835 -11.57 -42.51 43.59
C GLN A 835 -13.10 -42.40 43.57
N LEU A 836 -13.60 -41.53 42.68
CA LEU A 836 -15.03 -41.24 42.54
C LEU A 836 -15.66 -41.85 41.26
N GLY A 837 -14.85 -42.45 40.38
CA GLY A 837 -15.23 -43.21 39.17
C GLY A 837 -14.48 -42.76 37.91
N GLY A 838 -13.80 -43.67 37.20
CA GLY A 838 -13.05 -43.40 35.95
C GLY A 838 -12.12 -44.57 35.53
N ALA A 839 -12.10 -44.95 34.26
CA ALA A 839 -11.58 -46.22 33.73
C ALA A 839 -10.05 -46.26 33.53
N GLU A 840 -9.39 -47.32 34.04
CA GLU A 840 -7.94 -47.56 33.99
C GLU A 840 -7.34 -47.87 32.59
N HIS A 841 -8.04 -47.57 31.49
CA HIS A 841 -7.70 -48.11 30.16
C HIS A 841 -7.55 -47.12 28.99
N ARG A 842 -7.64 -45.80 29.20
CA ARG A 842 -7.43 -44.80 28.12
C ARG A 842 -6.10 -44.04 28.16
N GLU A 843 -5.31 -44.19 29.23
CA GLU A 843 -4.15 -43.32 29.50
C GLU A 843 -2.95 -43.52 28.56
N GLN A 844 -2.71 -44.72 28.02
CA GLN A 844 -1.46 -45.02 27.30
C GLN A 844 -1.34 -44.34 25.92
N VAL A 845 -2.46 -44.16 25.20
CA VAL A 845 -2.47 -43.54 23.86
C VAL A 845 -2.26 -42.02 23.96
N GLY A 846 -2.82 -41.38 24.99
CA GLY A 846 -2.63 -39.96 25.28
C GLY A 846 -1.17 -39.62 25.62
N VAL A 847 -0.52 -40.47 26.43
CA VAL A 847 0.90 -40.31 26.78
C VAL A 847 1.82 -40.41 25.57
N ALA A 848 1.59 -41.37 24.67
CA ALA A 848 2.38 -41.49 23.43
C ALA A 848 2.24 -40.26 22.51
N THR A 849 1.02 -39.73 22.41
CA THR A 849 0.74 -38.52 21.62
C THR A 849 1.41 -37.29 22.23
N ALA A 850 1.32 -37.11 23.55
CA ALA A 850 2.00 -36.04 24.29
C ALA A 850 3.53 -36.10 24.11
N GLN A 851 4.12 -37.30 24.18
CA GLN A 851 5.56 -37.48 23.95
C GLN A 851 6.00 -37.11 22.52
N ASN A 852 5.15 -37.34 21.52
CA ASN A 852 5.43 -36.92 20.15
C ASN A 852 5.32 -35.40 19.98
N LEU A 853 4.31 -34.77 20.59
CA LEU A 853 4.14 -33.31 20.57
C LEU A 853 5.30 -32.59 21.27
N VAL A 854 5.79 -33.11 22.39
CA VAL A 854 6.97 -32.58 23.09
C VAL A 854 8.24 -32.66 22.23
N LYS A 855 8.39 -33.71 21.40
CA LYS A 855 9.51 -33.82 20.44
C LYS A 855 9.38 -32.83 19.27
N GLU A 856 8.15 -32.51 18.86
CA GLU A 856 7.85 -31.51 17.82
C GLU A 856 8.06 -30.07 18.34
N PHE A 857 8.01 -29.87 19.66
CA PHE A 857 8.26 -28.60 20.35
C PHE A 857 9.72 -28.15 20.18
N ARG A 858 10.03 -27.55 19.02
CA ARG A 858 11.37 -26.99 18.72
C ARG A 858 11.50 -25.57 19.27
N PRO A 859 12.66 -25.19 19.85
CA PRO A 859 12.93 -23.80 20.21
C PRO A 859 13.05 -22.95 18.93
N ARG A 860 12.04 -22.15 18.60
CA ARG A 860 12.10 -21.13 17.55
C ARG A 860 12.73 -19.86 18.16
N GLN A 861 13.81 -19.37 17.54
CA GLN A 861 14.65 -18.31 18.12
C GLN A 861 13.91 -16.96 18.22
N GLY A 862 14.17 -16.25 19.32
CA GLY A 862 13.71 -14.88 19.55
C GLY A 862 12.79 -14.78 20.77
N SER A 863 13.27 -14.16 21.84
CA SER A 863 12.62 -13.85 23.14
C SER A 863 12.92 -14.83 24.29
N SER A 864 13.66 -14.31 25.28
CA SER A 864 13.83 -14.78 26.67
C SER A 864 14.11 -16.29 26.88
N GLY A 865 15.32 -16.72 26.49
CA GLY A 865 15.80 -18.11 26.57
C GLY A 865 15.82 -18.78 27.97
N GLY A 866 15.52 -18.06 29.06
CA GLY A 866 15.46 -18.63 30.40
C GLY A 866 14.10 -19.22 30.80
N GLN A 867 12.98 -18.59 30.43
CA GLN A 867 11.64 -19.06 30.85
C GLN A 867 11.07 -20.15 29.93
N ARG A 868 11.44 -20.15 28.64
CA ARG A 868 10.94 -21.15 27.66
C ARG A 868 11.59 -22.53 27.80
N SER A 869 12.89 -22.60 28.10
CA SER A 869 13.60 -23.87 28.39
C SER A 869 13.01 -24.59 29.61
N ASP A 870 12.64 -23.80 30.61
CA ASP A 870 12.07 -24.24 31.88
C ASP A 870 10.66 -24.84 31.72
N GLY A 871 9.85 -24.31 30.80
CA GLY A 871 8.52 -24.84 30.45
C GLY A 871 8.59 -26.17 29.69
N ILE A 872 9.53 -26.31 28.74
CA ILE A 872 9.76 -27.58 28.03
C ILE A 872 10.21 -28.66 29.01
N THR A 873 11.13 -28.32 29.90
CA THR A 873 11.63 -29.22 30.94
C THR A 873 10.50 -29.67 31.87
N LEU A 874 9.57 -28.77 32.22
CA LEU A 874 8.36 -29.13 32.98
C LEU A 874 7.51 -30.15 32.22
N LEU A 875 7.16 -29.89 30.95
CA LEU A 875 6.31 -30.77 30.14
C LEU A 875 6.92 -32.15 29.94
N VAL A 876 8.22 -32.25 29.65
CA VAL A 876 8.94 -33.53 29.53
C VAL A 876 8.80 -34.37 30.80
N ASN A 877 9.00 -33.75 31.97
CA ASN A 877 8.94 -34.45 33.25
C ASN A 877 7.50 -34.78 33.67
N LEU A 878 6.50 -33.99 33.27
CA LEU A 878 5.08 -34.34 33.43
C LEU A 878 4.71 -35.56 32.57
N CYS A 879 5.21 -35.66 31.32
CA CYS A 879 5.05 -36.87 30.50
C CYS A 879 5.69 -38.11 31.16
N LEU A 880 6.84 -37.96 31.82
CA LEU A 880 7.48 -39.06 32.57
C LEU A 880 6.62 -39.51 33.75
N MET A 881 6.03 -38.57 34.50
CA MET A 881 5.11 -38.90 35.60
C MET A 881 3.85 -39.63 35.13
N ALA A 882 3.30 -39.24 33.98
CA ALA A 882 2.10 -39.87 33.42
C ALA A 882 2.31 -41.34 33.01
N THR A 883 3.56 -41.81 32.85
CA THR A 883 3.84 -43.24 32.61
C THR A 883 3.54 -44.14 33.82
N ARG A 884 3.32 -43.54 35.00
CA ARG A 884 3.11 -44.22 36.30
C ARG A 884 4.23 -45.20 36.73
N ASP A 885 5.37 -45.21 36.03
CA ASP A 885 6.55 -45.98 36.43
C ASP A 885 7.27 -45.29 37.60
N PRO A 886 7.44 -45.95 38.76
CA PRO A 886 8.13 -45.36 39.91
C PRO A 886 9.54 -44.86 39.58
N LYS A 887 10.27 -45.48 38.64
CA LYS A 887 11.61 -45.02 38.23
C LYS A 887 11.56 -43.69 37.49
N HIS A 888 10.60 -43.54 36.57
CA HIS A 888 10.38 -42.29 35.85
C HIS A 888 9.90 -41.17 36.78
N ILE A 889 9.01 -41.49 37.73
CA ILE A 889 8.52 -40.51 38.71
C ILE A 889 9.65 -40.03 39.64
N GLN A 890 10.53 -40.94 40.08
CA GLN A 890 11.69 -40.55 40.90
C GLN A 890 12.68 -39.65 40.14
N ARG A 891 12.91 -39.91 38.85
CA ARG A 891 13.74 -39.06 37.98
C ARG A 891 13.12 -37.67 37.81
N ALA A 892 11.82 -37.60 37.51
CA ALA A 892 11.11 -36.32 37.40
C ALA A 892 11.17 -35.51 38.71
N LEU A 893 11.01 -36.19 39.86
CA LEU A 893 11.08 -35.57 41.17
C LEU A 893 12.47 -34.98 41.48
N GLN A 894 13.56 -35.63 41.06
CA GLN A 894 14.92 -35.09 41.20
C GLN A 894 15.05 -33.76 40.44
N VAL A 895 14.60 -33.73 39.18
CA VAL A 895 14.65 -32.52 38.34
C VAL A 895 13.80 -31.39 38.93
N PHE A 896 12.58 -31.68 39.39
CA PHE A 896 11.76 -30.64 40.03
C PHE A 896 12.35 -30.11 41.33
N THR A 897 13.06 -30.95 42.09
CA THR A 897 13.73 -30.51 43.32
C THR A 897 14.89 -29.55 43.02
N GLU A 898 15.66 -29.84 41.97
CA GLU A 898 16.72 -28.95 41.49
C GLU A 898 16.14 -27.61 41.00
N LEU A 899 15.11 -27.64 40.16
CA LEU A 899 14.46 -26.42 39.65
C LEU A 899 13.79 -25.60 40.76
N ALA A 900 13.13 -26.23 41.72
CA ALA A 900 12.51 -25.57 42.86
C ALA A 900 13.54 -24.92 43.83
N SER A 901 14.79 -25.39 43.82
CA SER A 901 15.89 -24.78 44.59
C SER A 901 16.37 -23.45 43.99
N THR A 902 16.33 -23.33 42.65
CA THR A 902 16.73 -22.11 41.93
C THR A 902 15.68 -21.01 41.96
N LYS A 903 14.38 -21.39 41.98
CA LYS A 903 13.23 -20.47 41.94
C LYS A 903 12.27 -20.75 43.11
N VAL A 904 12.47 -20.03 44.21
CA VAL A 904 11.68 -20.19 45.44
C VAL A 904 10.20 -19.86 45.18
N ASN A 905 9.31 -20.77 45.57
CA ASN A 905 7.84 -20.62 45.49
C ASN A 905 7.22 -20.58 44.08
N ASN A 906 7.87 -21.17 43.09
CA ASN A 906 7.26 -21.35 41.78
C ASN A 906 6.11 -22.38 41.82
N VAL A 907 4.90 -21.95 41.41
CA VAL A 907 3.65 -22.70 41.54
C VAL A 907 3.66 -24.03 40.77
N PRO A 908 3.94 -24.06 39.44
CA PRO A 908 3.97 -25.29 38.65
C PRO A 908 4.91 -26.38 39.18
N TYR A 909 6.13 -26.04 39.63
CA TYR A 909 7.08 -27.03 40.15
C TYR A 909 6.64 -27.62 41.49
N LEU A 910 6.11 -26.80 42.39
CA LEU A 910 5.61 -27.28 43.68
C LEU A 910 4.37 -28.16 43.53
N LEU A 911 3.49 -27.84 42.57
CA LEU A 911 2.37 -28.71 42.19
C LEU A 911 2.88 -30.06 41.67
N ALA A 912 3.79 -30.05 40.69
CA ALA A 912 4.35 -31.26 40.10
C ALA A 912 5.07 -32.15 41.14
N MET A 913 5.82 -31.55 42.08
CA MET A 913 6.41 -32.28 43.22
C MET A 913 5.33 -32.88 44.12
N GLY A 914 4.27 -32.13 44.42
CA GLY A 914 3.13 -32.61 45.19
C GLY A 914 2.49 -33.84 44.55
N GLN A 915 2.20 -33.77 43.25
CA GLN A 915 1.67 -34.86 42.45
C GLN A 915 2.62 -36.07 42.42
N ALA A 916 3.93 -35.85 42.20
CA ALA A 916 4.92 -36.93 42.20
C ALA A 916 5.03 -37.65 43.55
N PHE A 917 5.01 -36.91 44.66
CA PHE A 917 4.99 -37.51 46.00
C PHE A 917 3.70 -38.29 46.27
N MET A 918 2.56 -37.83 45.77
CA MET A 918 1.30 -38.57 45.88
C MET A 918 1.34 -39.88 45.07
N LEU A 919 1.85 -39.85 43.82
CA LEU A 919 2.02 -41.06 43.00
C LEU A 919 3.00 -42.07 43.63
N LEU A 920 4.01 -41.59 44.36
CA LEU A 920 4.94 -42.43 45.15
C LEU A 920 4.40 -42.84 46.53
N LYS A 921 3.14 -42.52 46.85
CA LYS A 921 2.48 -42.78 48.15
C LYS A 921 3.19 -42.14 49.36
N GLN A 922 3.86 -41.00 49.15
CA GLN A 922 4.54 -40.21 50.19
C GLN A 922 3.70 -38.99 50.62
N THR A 923 2.48 -39.24 51.08
CA THR A 923 1.46 -38.21 51.42
C THR A 923 1.96 -37.11 52.37
N PRO A 924 2.75 -37.38 53.43
CA PRO A 924 3.24 -36.32 54.33
C PRO A 924 4.16 -35.30 53.64
N ARG A 925 4.99 -35.77 52.69
CA ARG A 925 5.92 -34.92 51.92
C ARG A 925 5.18 -34.10 50.87
N ALA A 926 4.20 -34.70 50.19
CA ALA A 926 3.30 -33.99 49.27
C ALA A 926 2.60 -32.82 49.96
N ARG A 927 1.97 -33.08 51.11
CA ARG A 927 1.25 -32.07 51.90
C ARG A 927 2.13 -30.89 52.31
N ASN A 928 3.40 -31.13 52.67
CA ASN A 928 4.32 -30.07 53.06
C ASN A 928 4.66 -29.13 51.89
N GLN A 929 4.78 -29.65 50.67
CA GLN A 929 5.01 -28.81 49.48
C GLN A 929 3.74 -28.03 49.09
N LEU A 930 2.59 -28.68 49.06
CA LEU A 930 1.31 -28.04 48.71
C LEU A 930 0.89 -26.94 49.69
N LYS A 931 1.19 -27.09 50.99
CA LYS A 931 0.96 -26.05 52.01
C LYS A 931 1.71 -24.75 51.74
N ARG A 932 2.80 -24.77 50.96
CA ARG A 932 3.52 -23.54 50.59
C ARG A 932 2.72 -22.69 49.60
N LEU A 933 1.87 -23.34 48.79
CA LEU A 933 1.07 -22.71 47.75
C LEU A 933 -0.19 -22.00 48.28
N THR A 934 -0.65 -22.31 49.50
CA THR A 934 -1.83 -21.64 50.08
C THR A 934 -1.56 -20.20 50.53
N LYS A 935 -0.28 -19.83 50.67
CA LYS A 935 0.20 -18.49 51.05
C LYS A 935 0.55 -17.59 49.86
N VAL A 936 0.51 -18.12 48.63
CA VAL A 936 0.82 -17.36 47.42
C VAL A 936 -0.44 -16.59 46.99
N ASP A 937 -0.26 -15.32 46.59
CA ASP A 937 -1.35 -14.48 46.08
C ASP A 937 -1.87 -15.03 44.74
N PHE A 938 -3.16 -14.84 44.47
CA PHE A 938 -3.78 -15.31 43.24
C PHE A 938 -3.29 -14.47 42.05
N PHE A 939 -2.72 -15.12 41.04
CA PHE A 939 -2.30 -14.50 39.77
C PHE A 939 -3.05 -15.12 38.59
N THR A 940 -3.53 -14.29 37.66
CA THR A 940 -4.35 -14.73 36.51
C THR A 940 -3.65 -15.73 35.60
N VAL A 941 -2.34 -15.55 35.37
CA VAL A 941 -1.53 -16.41 34.47
C VAL A 941 -1.23 -17.79 35.07
N LEU A 942 -1.17 -17.93 36.39
CA LEU A 942 -0.87 -19.19 37.10
C LEU A 942 -2.09 -19.78 37.82
N SER A 943 -3.29 -19.31 37.46
CA SER A 943 -4.54 -19.62 38.15
C SER A 943 -4.89 -21.11 38.12
N GLU A 944 -4.63 -21.81 37.00
CA GLU A 944 -4.97 -23.22 36.85
C GLU A 944 -4.11 -24.14 37.74
N ASP A 945 -2.80 -23.90 37.77
CA ASP A 945 -1.86 -24.70 38.57
C ASP A 945 -2.10 -24.46 40.08
N LEU A 946 -2.50 -23.25 40.46
CA LEU A 946 -2.84 -22.93 41.85
C LEU A 946 -4.15 -23.60 42.29
N GLU A 947 -5.17 -23.60 41.43
CA GLU A 947 -6.43 -24.30 41.66
C GLU A 947 -6.21 -25.82 41.79
N ALA A 948 -5.44 -26.42 40.88
CA ALA A 948 -5.09 -27.84 40.94
C ALA A 948 -4.35 -28.20 42.25
N ALA A 949 -3.47 -27.30 42.74
CA ALA A 949 -2.78 -27.49 44.01
C ALA A 949 -3.73 -27.46 45.21
N TRP A 950 -4.71 -26.55 45.23
CA TRP A 950 -5.72 -26.48 46.29
C TRP A 950 -6.64 -27.70 46.27
N LEU A 951 -7.06 -28.17 45.09
CA LEU A 951 -7.86 -29.38 44.93
C LEU A 951 -7.11 -30.63 45.41
N LEU A 952 -5.83 -30.78 45.04
CA LEU A 952 -5.01 -31.91 45.50
C LEU A 952 -4.77 -31.87 47.02
N LEU A 953 -4.59 -30.68 47.60
CA LEU A 953 -4.47 -30.54 49.05
C LEU A 953 -5.79 -30.84 49.77
N ALA A 954 -6.93 -30.45 49.20
CA ALA A 954 -8.26 -30.78 49.71
C ALA A 954 -8.48 -32.30 49.68
N ASP A 955 -8.11 -33.00 48.60
CA ASP A 955 -8.19 -34.46 48.49
C ASP A 955 -7.43 -35.17 49.63
N VAL A 956 -6.21 -34.72 49.92
CA VAL A 956 -5.40 -35.21 51.05
C VAL A 956 -6.11 -34.99 52.40
N TYR A 957 -6.79 -33.86 52.59
CA TYR A 957 -7.51 -33.58 53.82
C TYR A 957 -8.80 -34.37 53.97
N ILE A 958 -9.56 -34.55 52.88
CA ILE A 958 -10.77 -35.38 52.82
C ILE A 958 -10.41 -36.81 53.26
N LYS A 959 -9.32 -37.37 52.73
CA LYS A 959 -8.83 -38.69 53.16
C LYS A 959 -8.43 -38.77 54.61
N SER A 960 -7.84 -37.70 55.14
CA SER A 960 -7.47 -37.64 56.55
C SER A 960 -8.65 -37.40 57.49
N GLY A 961 -9.89 -37.30 56.97
CA GLY A 961 -11.11 -37.02 57.74
C GLY A 961 -11.24 -35.58 58.23
N LYS A 962 -10.43 -34.65 57.71
CA LYS A 962 -10.42 -33.23 58.12
C LYS A 962 -11.27 -32.39 57.17
N TYR A 963 -12.59 -32.57 57.25
CA TYR A 963 -13.54 -31.97 56.31
C TYR A 963 -13.64 -30.44 56.39
N ASP A 964 -13.45 -29.84 57.57
CA ASP A 964 -13.51 -28.37 57.74
C ASP A 964 -12.43 -27.66 56.90
N ILE A 965 -11.17 -28.12 57.03
CA ILE A 965 -10.03 -27.54 56.30
C ILE A 965 -10.15 -27.79 54.80
N ALA A 966 -10.69 -28.96 54.41
CA ALA A 966 -10.95 -29.26 53.00
C ALA A 966 -12.03 -28.31 52.43
N SER A 967 -13.12 -28.09 53.16
CA SER A 967 -14.22 -27.21 52.75
C SER A 967 -13.76 -25.76 52.56
N ASP A 968 -12.91 -25.22 53.43
CA ASP A 968 -12.35 -23.87 53.28
C ASP A 968 -11.51 -23.72 51.99
N LEU A 969 -10.71 -24.73 51.66
CA LEU A 969 -9.92 -24.74 50.42
C LEU A 969 -10.82 -24.82 49.19
N LEU A 970 -11.86 -25.64 49.24
CA LEU A 970 -12.83 -25.80 48.14
C LEU A 970 -13.66 -24.53 47.93
N GLN A 971 -14.11 -23.87 49.01
CA GLN A 971 -14.78 -22.56 48.93
C GLN A 971 -13.86 -21.49 48.35
N ARG A 972 -12.56 -21.53 48.69
CA ARG A 972 -11.57 -20.64 48.07
C ARG A 972 -11.44 -20.91 46.58
N CYS A 973 -11.39 -22.17 46.13
CA CYS A 973 -11.44 -22.51 44.71
C CYS A 973 -12.70 -21.95 44.03
N ILE A 974 -13.88 -22.16 44.62
CA ILE A 974 -15.16 -21.69 44.06
C ILE A 974 -15.23 -20.15 43.99
N LYS A 975 -14.64 -19.45 44.96
CA LYS A 975 -14.57 -17.98 44.97
C LYS A 975 -13.78 -17.42 43.79
N TYR A 976 -12.69 -18.06 43.39
CA TYR A 976 -11.86 -17.63 42.26
C TYR A 976 -12.28 -18.25 40.93
N ASN A 977 -12.87 -19.45 40.96
CA ASN A 977 -13.38 -20.17 39.80
C ASN A 977 -14.74 -20.80 40.14
N GLN A 978 -15.81 -20.09 39.81
CA GLN A 978 -17.19 -20.55 40.03
C GLN A 978 -17.59 -21.69 39.09
N SER A 979 -16.81 -21.97 38.04
CA SER A 979 -17.03 -23.07 37.09
C SER A 979 -16.27 -24.36 37.44
N CYS A 980 -15.56 -24.40 38.58
CA CYS A 980 -14.76 -25.55 38.99
C CYS A 980 -15.62 -26.76 39.40
N SER A 981 -15.96 -27.62 38.43
CA SER A 981 -16.77 -28.84 38.66
C SER A 981 -16.22 -29.76 39.76
N ARG A 982 -14.89 -29.93 39.83
CA ARG A 982 -14.24 -30.82 40.81
C ARG A 982 -14.32 -30.30 42.24
N ALA A 983 -14.36 -28.99 42.43
CA ALA A 983 -14.54 -28.40 43.75
C ALA A 983 -15.96 -28.70 44.27
N TYR A 984 -16.95 -28.55 43.39
CA TYR A 984 -18.32 -28.93 43.68
C TYR A 984 -18.48 -30.44 43.93
N GLU A 985 -17.79 -31.29 43.18
CA GLU A 985 -17.81 -32.74 43.38
C GLU A 985 -17.24 -33.13 44.76
N TYR A 986 -16.10 -32.55 45.17
CA TYR A 986 -15.54 -32.80 46.50
C TYR A 986 -16.42 -32.25 47.62
N MET A 987 -17.05 -31.09 47.44
CA MET A 987 -18.04 -30.58 48.38
C MET A 987 -19.24 -31.53 48.50
N GLY A 988 -19.76 -32.02 47.37
CA GLY A 988 -20.82 -33.04 47.34
C GLY A 988 -20.44 -34.31 48.06
N TYR A 989 -19.20 -34.80 47.87
CA TYR A 989 -18.67 -35.98 48.56
C TYR A 989 -18.57 -35.78 50.08
N ILE A 990 -18.08 -34.62 50.54
CA ILE A 990 -18.02 -34.29 51.96
C ILE A 990 -19.43 -34.30 52.56
N ARG A 991 -20.40 -33.66 51.90
CA ARG A 991 -21.81 -33.64 52.36
C ARG A 991 -22.48 -35.01 52.35
N GLU A 992 -22.16 -35.85 51.37
CA GLU A 992 -22.60 -37.25 51.31
C GLU A 992 -22.06 -38.05 52.50
N LYS A 993 -20.80 -37.83 52.89
CA LYS A 993 -20.20 -38.45 54.10
C LYS A 993 -20.79 -37.93 55.41
N GLU A 994 -21.21 -36.66 55.44
CA GLU A 994 -21.94 -36.05 56.54
C GLU A 994 -23.43 -36.45 56.59
N GLN A 995 -23.91 -37.23 55.62
CA GLN A 995 -25.31 -37.64 55.45
C GLN A 995 -26.31 -36.51 55.14
N SER A 996 -25.82 -35.33 54.73
CA SER A 996 -26.68 -34.25 54.20
C SER A 996 -26.92 -34.46 52.69
N TYR A 997 -27.85 -35.37 52.36
CA TYR A 997 -28.13 -35.77 50.98
C TYR A 997 -28.73 -34.65 50.12
N HIS A 998 -29.44 -33.69 50.71
CA HIS A 998 -29.98 -32.52 50.01
C HIS A 998 -28.87 -31.57 49.56
N ASP A 999 -27.97 -31.19 50.47
CA ASP A 999 -26.88 -30.28 50.11
C ASP A 999 -25.89 -30.97 49.15
N ALA A 1000 -25.69 -32.29 49.34
CA ALA A 1000 -24.92 -33.10 48.40
C ALA A 1000 -25.51 -33.09 47.00
N SER A 1001 -26.83 -33.19 46.82
CA SER A 1001 -27.45 -33.16 45.49
C SER A 1001 -27.29 -31.81 44.81
N VAL A 1002 -27.40 -30.70 45.54
CA VAL A 1002 -27.16 -29.34 44.98
C VAL A 1002 -25.72 -29.20 44.46
N PHE A 1003 -24.73 -29.65 45.25
CA PHE A 1003 -23.34 -29.58 44.81
C PHE A 1003 -23.02 -30.54 43.66
N TYR A 1004 -23.57 -31.75 43.66
CA TYR A 1004 -23.42 -32.68 42.54
C TYR A 1004 -24.13 -32.21 41.27
N ASP A 1005 -25.28 -31.51 41.38
CA ASP A 1005 -25.96 -30.92 40.22
C ASP A 1005 -25.13 -29.80 39.59
N HIS A 1006 -24.54 -28.91 40.40
CA HIS A 1006 -23.58 -27.93 39.90
C HIS A 1006 -22.34 -28.58 39.27
N ALA A 1007 -21.77 -29.62 39.88
CA ALA A 1007 -20.64 -30.35 39.30
C ALA A 1007 -20.99 -30.99 37.95
N TRP A 1008 -22.19 -31.55 37.83
CA TRP A 1008 -22.68 -32.18 36.60
C TRP A 1008 -23.04 -31.15 35.52
N LEU A 1009 -23.59 -30.00 35.90
CA LEU A 1009 -23.86 -28.89 34.99
C LEU A 1009 -22.57 -28.36 34.35
N TYR A 1010 -21.54 -28.08 35.16
CA TYR A 1010 -20.28 -27.51 34.67
C TYR A 1010 -19.40 -28.50 33.88
N THR A 1011 -19.69 -29.80 33.95
CA THR A 1011 -19.11 -30.81 33.04
C THR A 1011 -19.94 -31.01 31.77
N ASN A 1012 -20.87 -30.08 31.49
CA ASN A 1012 -21.83 -30.16 30.39
C ASN A 1012 -22.63 -31.48 30.39
N ARG A 1013 -22.84 -32.04 31.59
CA ARG A 1013 -23.54 -33.31 31.85
C ARG A 1013 -22.93 -34.53 31.16
N VAL A 1014 -21.64 -34.48 30.80
CA VAL A 1014 -20.97 -35.54 30.03
C VAL A 1014 -20.48 -36.70 30.93
N ASN A 1015 -20.21 -36.46 32.22
CA ASN A 1015 -19.64 -37.46 33.12
C ASN A 1015 -20.72 -38.40 33.74
N PRO A 1016 -20.77 -39.70 33.38
CA PRO A 1016 -21.76 -40.65 33.89
C PRO A 1016 -21.64 -40.91 35.39
N SER A 1017 -20.42 -40.89 35.94
CA SER A 1017 -20.15 -41.16 37.35
C SER A 1017 -20.74 -40.08 38.27
N MET A 1018 -20.64 -38.82 37.85
CA MET A 1018 -21.25 -37.69 38.56
C MET A 1018 -22.79 -37.75 38.49
N GLY A 1019 -23.35 -38.04 37.31
CA GLY A 1019 -24.79 -38.22 37.15
C GLY A 1019 -25.35 -39.37 38.00
N PHE A 1020 -24.61 -40.48 38.11
CA PHE A 1020 -24.99 -41.59 38.99
C PHE A 1020 -25.01 -41.18 40.48
N ARG A 1021 -23.97 -40.49 40.96
CA ARG A 1021 -23.92 -39.98 42.35
C ARG A 1021 -25.05 -38.99 42.62
N LEU A 1022 -25.36 -38.11 41.66
CA LEU A 1022 -26.49 -37.18 41.75
C LEU A 1022 -27.82 -37.94 41.89
N ALA A 1023 -28.08 -38.91 41.01
CA ALA A 1023 -29.29 -39.74 41.07
C ALA A 1023 -29.41 -40.53 42.38
N PHE A 1024 -28.29 -41.06 42.90
CA PHE A 1024 -28.26 -41.72 44.21
C PHE A 1024 -28.62 -40.78 45.36
N ASN A 1025 -28.12 -39.55 45.36
CA ASN A 1025 -28.44 -38.56 46.40
C ASN A 1025 -29.91 -38.11 46.30
N TYR A 1026 -30.44 -37.91 45.08
CA TYR A 1026 -31.87 -37.63 44.87
C TYR A 1026 -32.77 -38.77 45.35
N LEU A 1027 -32.38 -40.03 45.13
CA LEU A 1027 -33.07 -41.21 45.67
C LEU A 1027 -33.12 -41.17 47.20
N LYS A 1028 -32.00 -40.91 47.87
CA LYS A 1028 -31.90 -40.86 49.34
C LYS A 1028 -32.72 -39.74 49.96
N PHE A 1029 -32.86 -38.62 49.26
CA PHE A 1029 -33.68 -37.47 49.67
C PHE A 1029 -35.12 -37.51 49.11
N LYS A 1030 -35.54 -38.64 48.49
CA LYS A 1030 -36.91 -38.92 47.99
C LYS A 1030 -37.39 -38.03 46.81
N GLN A 1031 -36.48 -37.50 46.01
CA GLN A 1031 -36.79 -36.82 44.75
C GLN A 1031 -36.69 -37.79 43.58
N TYR A 1032 -37.76 -38.56 43.37
CA TYR A 1032 -37.74 -39.67 42.42
C TYR A 1032 -37.81 -39.22 40.95
N ASN A 1033 -38.50 -38.13 40.64
CA ASN A 1033 -38.66 -37.66 39.25
C ASN A 1033 -37.33 -37.15 38.70
N GLU A 1034 -36.64 -36.31 39.47
CA GLU A 1034 -35.32 -35.77 39.14
C GLU A 1034 -34.27 -36.88 39.06
N ALA A 1035 -34.33 -37.87 39.96
CA ALA A 1035 -33.47 -39.05 39.89
C ALA A 1035 -33.68 -39.84 38.58
N ILE A 1036 -34.93 -40.03 38.15
CA ILE A 1036 -35.27 -40.74 36.90
C ILE A 1036 -34.76 -39.97 35.68
N GLU A 1037 -34.95 -38.65 35.62
CA GLU A 1037 -34.45 -37.82 34.52
C GLU A 1037 -32.93 -37.85 34.37
N VAL A 1038 -32.21 -37.75 35.49
CA VAL A 1038 -30.75 -37.86 35.52
C VAL A 1038 -30.33 -39.26 35.05
N CYS A 1039 -30.99 -40.32 35.53
CA CYS A 1039 -30.71 -41.69 35.11
C CYS A 1039 -30.92 -41.90 33.61
N HIS A 1040 -32.01 -41.38 33.01
CA HIS A 1040 -32.26 -41.49 31.58
C HIS A 1040 -31.14 -40.84 30.75
N LYS A 1041 -30.66 -39.66 31.16
CA LYS A 1041 -29.55 -38.96 30.49
C LYS A 1041 -28.22 -39.69 30.63
N VAL A 1042 -27.97 -40.37 31.75
CA VAL A 1042 -26.76 -41.17 31.96
C VAL A 1042 -26.79 -42.47 31.15
N CYS A 1043 -27.97 -43.11 31.03
CA CYS A 1043 -28.13 -44.34 30.25
C CYS A 1043 -27.87 -44.16 28.74
N THR A 1044 -28.06 -42.96 28.19
CA THR A 1044 -27.70 -42.70 26.79
C THR A 1044 -26.20 -42.53 26.57
N MET A 1045 -25.38 -42.49 27.64
CA MET A 1045 -23.95 -42.17 27.57
C MET A 1045 -23.02 -43.35 27.82
N ASP A 1046 -23.40 -44.37 28.61
CA ASP A 1046 -22.48 -45.48 28.95
C ASP A 1046 -23.20 -46.79 29.30
N ASP A 1047 -22.95 -47.86 28.52
CA ASP A 1047 -23.62 -49.18 28.67
C ASP A 1047 -23.24 -49.93 29.96
N ILE A 1048 -22.08 -49.62 30.57
CA ILE A 1048 -21.51 -50.34 31.71
C ILE A 1048 -22.23 -50.00 33.04
N THR A 1049 -22.88 -48.82 33.12
CA THR A 1049 -23.57 -48.34 34.33
C THR A 1049 -24.97 -48.96 34.53
N THR A 1050 -25.44 -49.77 33.57
CA THR A 1050 -26.75 -50.47 33.55
C THR A 1050 -27.01 -51.41 34.74
N VAL A 1051 -25.96 -51.95 35.38
CA VAL A 1051 -26.11 -52.85 36.54
C VAL A 1051 -26.53 -52.07 37.79
N ALA A 1052 -25.98 -50.88 38.00
CA ALA A 1052 -26.35 -50.00 39.11
C ALA A 1052 -27.73 -49.34 38.88
N TRP A 1053 -28.09 -49.09 37.62
CA TRP A 1053 -29.42 -48.68 37.16
C TRP A 1053 -30.52 -49.70 37.53
N SER A 1054 -30.28 -51.01 37.35
CA SER A 1054 -31.21 -52.08 37.78
C SER A 1054 -31.52 -51.99 39.27
N GLN A 1055 -30.53 -51.62 40.09
CA GLN A 1055 -30.68 -51.54 41.54
C GLN A 1055 -31.51 -50.30 41.95
N ILE A 1056 -31.25 -49.15 41.33
CA ILE A 1056 -31.96 -47.89 41.62
C ILE A 1056 -33.41 -47.95 41.14
N CYS A 1057 -33.67 -48.45 39.92
CA CYS A 1057 -35.03 -48.62 39.40
C CYS A 1057 -35.87 -49.63 40.21
N LYS A 1058 -35.26 -50.71 40.71
CA LYS A 1058 -35.95 -51.66 41.61
C LYS A 1058 -36.30 -51.05 42.96
N THR A 1059 -35.48 -50.13 43.49
CA THR A 1059 -35.79 -49.41 44.74
C THR A 1059 -36.84 -48.33 44.54
N THR A 1060 -36.82 -47.57 43.44
CA THR A 1060 -37.85 -46.57 43.14
C THR A 1060 -39.21 -47.20 42.84
N GLN A 1061 -39.26 -48.28 42.05
CA GLN A 1061 -40.50 -49.03 41.79
C GLN A 1061 -41.12 -49.64 43.06
N ARG A 1062 -40.29 -49.96 44.07
CA ARG A 1062 -40.75 -50.55 45.33
C ARG A 1062 -41.39 -49.50 46.26
N ASP A 1063 -40.94 -48.25 46.21
CA ASP A 1063 -41.40 -47.17 47.09
C ASP A 1063 -42.53 -46.31 46.46
N LEU A 1064 -42.66 -46.29 45.13
CA LEU A 1064 -43.71 -45.54 44.40
C LEU A 1064 -44.98 -46.37 44.08
N GLY A 1065 -44.94 -47.70 44.23
CA GLY A 1065 -46.01 -48.59 43.75
C GLY A 1065 -46.04 -48.70 42.21
N PRO A 1066 -46.79 -49.67 41.64
CA PRO A 1066 -46.85 -49.85 40.19
C PRO A 1066 -47.69 -48.74 39.54
N GLY A 1067 -47.03 -47.67 39.10
CA GLY A 1067 -47.59 -46.57 38.33
C GLY A 1067 -46.63 -46.15 37.24
#